data_AF-A0A4D6M0Q4-F1
#
_entry.id   AF-A0A4D6M0Q4-F1
#
_cell.length_a   1.000
_cell.length_b   1.000
_cell.length_c   1.000
_cell.angle_alpha   90.00
_cell.angle_beta   90.00
_cell.angle_gamma   90.00
#
_symmetry.space_group_name_H-M   'P 1'
#
loop_
_entity.id
_entity.type
_entity.pdbx_description
1 polymer ?
#
loop_
_entity_poly.entity_id
_entity_poly.type
_entity_poly.pdbx_seq_one_letter_code
_entity_poly.pdbx_strand_id
1 'polypeptide(L)'
;MVAFGKKLKDRQIEEWQGYYINYKLMKKRVRQYAQQIQLGTQDRRHVLKDFSRMLDNQIEKIVLFLLEQQGLLASRITKLGEQRDALQEEPEINKIVELREAYRSLGQDLLKLLFFVEINAVGLRKILKKFDKRFGYRFTDYYVKTRANHPYSQLQQVFKHVGLGAVVGALSRNLHELQDRQGSYLSIYDQPTLPLQDPVVDSINAAVDRLTNSTNFLSFLGQHALIMQEELPSPTEEHVDDQRYNFMSLLLNLANTFLYMVNTYIIVPTADDYSMSLGAAPTVCGIVIGAMAVAQVFSSVYFSAWSNKSYFRPLVFSSIVLFLGNVMYALAYDARSIWILLIGRLLCGFGSARAVNRRYISDCVPLKIRMQASAGFVSASALGMACGPALAGILQINFKIHKLTFNQNTLPGWVMAVAWLVYLAWLWITFKEPSHAAEEDHTPHQSNDEVNSTLEKGLKQPLLISSETKVDEDADQDCDDSEEAPEESRQPVNSIVAAYRLLTPSVKVQLLIYFMLKYVMEILLSESSVVTTYYFNWSTSTVAVFLACLGLTVLPVNIVVGSYISNMFQDRQILLASEIMVLIGVVLSFQAIIPYSEPQYICSGLLLFVSAEVLEGVNLSLLSRVMSSRLSRGTYNGGLLSTEAGTLARVVADATITLAGYVRQSLLLNVTLIPSLFICITSILATCFTYNSLY
;
A
#
# COMPACT_ATOMS: atom_id res chain seq x y z
N MET A 1 2.37 32.20 -9.39
CA MET A 1 1.30 31.29 -9.90
C MET A 1 0.20 32.03 -10.71
N VAL A 2 0.46 32.52 -11.95
CA VAL A 2 -0.48 33.45 -12.67
C VAL A 2 -1.04 32.96 -14.04
N ALA A 3 -0.52 31.92 -14.70
CA ALA A 3 -0.77 31.76 -16.15
C ALA A 3 -1.86 30.76 -16.62
N PHE A 4 -2.63 30.05 -15.78
CA PHE A 4 -3.54 29.00 -16.31
C PHE A 4 -4.70 29.55 -17.15
N GLY A 5 -5.33 30.66 -16.74
CA GLY A 5 -6.47 31.22 -17.50
C GLY A 5 -6.07 31.77 -18.87
N LYS A 6 -4.83 32.26 -19.01
CA LYS A 6 -4.25 32.72 -20.28
C LYS A 6 -3.85 31.52 -21.15
N LYS A 7 -3.11 30.56 -20.58
CA LYS A 7 -2.77 29.28 -21.23
C LYS A 7 -3.99 28.47 -21.68
N LEU A 8 -5.10 28.53 -20.96
CA LEU A 8 -6.35 27.88 -21.37
C LEU A 8 -6.89 28.52 -22.66
N LYS A 9 -6.94 29.85 -22.72
CA LYS A 9 -7.41 30.60 -23.89
C LYS A 9 -6.51 30.38 -25.11
N ASP A 10 -5.19 30.37 -24.90
CA ASP A 10 -4.19 30.20 -25.98
C ASP A 10 -4.14 28.76 -26.52
N ARG A 11 -4.74 27.79 -25.81
CA ARG A 11 -4.77 26.36 -26.17
C ARG A 11 -6.17 25.88 -26.57
N GLN A 12 -7.15 26.78 -26.70
CA GLN A 12 -8.49 26.39 -27.16
C GLN A 12 -8.51 26.21 -28.67
N ILE A 13 -9.19 25.16 -29.13
CA ILE A 13 -9.51 25.00 -30.54
C ILE A 13 -10.54 26.08 -30.90
N GLU A 14 -10.23 26.90 -31.91
CA GLU A 14 -11.03 28.09 -32.28
C GLU A 14 -12.50 27.74 -32.59
N GLU A 15 -12.71 26.63 -33.29
CA GLU A 15 -14.04 26.12 -33.64
C GLU A 15 -14.89 25.74 -32.42
N TRP A 16 -14.26 25.36 -31.30
CA TRP A 16 -14.94 24.79 -30.13
C TRP A 16 -14.94 25.71 -28.90
N GLN A 17 -14.51 26.97 -29.05
CA GLN A 17 -14.36 27.94 -27.95
C GLN A 17 -15.61 28.05 -27.06
N GLY A 18 -16.81 27.96 -27.64
CA GLY A 18 -18.09 28.04 -26.92
C GLY A 18 -18.34 26.89 -25.94
N TYR A 19 -17.75 25.71 -26.17
CA TYR A 19 -18.02 24.49 -25.42
C TYR A 19 -17.05 24.25 -24.27
N TYR A 20 -15.91 24.96 -24.23
CA TYR A 20 -14.98 24.88 -23.10
C TYR A 20 -15.55 25.47 -21.81
N ILE A 21 -15.06 24.97 -20.67
CA ILE A 21 -15.37 25.54 -19.35
C ILE A 21 -15.00 27.02 -19.28
N ASN A 22 -15.96 27.85 -18.85
CA ASN A 22 -15.71 29.29 -18.67
C ASN A 22 -14.97 29.56 -17.35
N TYR A 23 -13.70 29.16 -17.28
CA TYR A 23 -12.87 29.24 -16.07
C TYR A 23 -12.77 30.68 -15.51
N LYS A 24 -12.74 31.70 -16.40
CA LYS A 24 -12.66 33.11 -16.00
C LYS A 24 -13.92 33.56 -15.28
N LEU A 25 -15.11 33.23 -15.80
CA LEU A 25 -16.39 33.51 -15.16
C LEU A 25 -16.46 32.81 -13.81
N MET A 26 -16.13 31.52 -13.77
CA MET A 26 -16.16 30.74 -12.53
C MET A 26 -15.24 31.34 -11.47
N LYS A 27 -14.00 31.71 -11.83
CA LYS A 27 -13.05 32.36 -10.92
C LYS A 27 -13.56 33.72 -10.41
N LYS A 28 -14.28 34.49 -11.23
CA LYS A 28 -14.89 35.76 -10.80
C LYS A 28 -15.98 35.51 -9.76
N ARG A 29 -16.85 34.53 -9.98
CA ARG A 29 -17.91 34.14 -9.04
C ARG A 29 -17.38 33.64 -7.70
N VAL A 30 -16.34 32.80 -7.71
CA VAL A 30 -15.65 32.35 -6.48
C VAL A 30 -15.11 33.52 -5.65
N ARG A 31 -14.62 34.59 -6.30
CA ARG A 31 -14.18 35.81 -5.58
C ARG A 31 -15.36 36.59 -5.00
N GLN A 32 -16.45 36.74 -5.75
CA GLN A 32 -17.65 37.43 -5.30
C GLN A 32 -18.30 36.74 -4.09
N TYR A 33 -18.43 35.41 -4.11
CA TYR A 33 -18.98 34.66 -2.99
C TYR A 33 -18.16 34.84 -1.70
N ALA A 34 -16.83 34.96 -1.80
CA ALA A 34 -15.99 35.22 -0.64
C ALA A 34 -16.23 36.61 -0.04
N GLN A 35 -16.37 37.64 -0.89
CA GLN A 35 -16.71 38.99 -0.45
C GLN A 35 -18.10 39.04 0.20
N GLN A 36 -19.09 38.34 -0.38
CA GLN A 36 -20.46 38.28 0.14
C GLN A 36 -20.59 37.51 1.46
N ILE A 37 -19.75 36.48 1.67
CA ILE A 37 -19.67 35.76 2.95
C ILE A 37 -18.98 36.61 4.02
N GLN A 38 -17.95 37.37 3.68
CA GLN A 38 -17.26 38.28 4.61
C GLN A 38 -18.17 39.43 5.07
N LEU A 39 -19.02 39.95 4.17
CA LEU A 39 -19.99 41.01 4.45
C LEU A 39 -21.30 40.51 5.12
N GLY A 40 -21.36 39.22 5.50
CA GLY A 40 -22.53 38.63 6.18
C GLY A 40 -23.83 38.62 5.36
N THR A 41 -23.75 38.88 4.05
CA THR A 41 -24.92 39.17 3.20
C THR A 41 -25.58 37.92 2.62
N GLN A 42 -24.92 36.76 2.68
CA GLN A 42 -25.41 35.52 2.06
C GLN A 42 -25.09 34.28 2.88
N ASP A 43 -26.08 33.39 3.00
CA ASP A 43 -25.93 32.12 3.70
C ASP A 43 -24.98 31.15 2.98
N ARG A 44 -24.10 30.51 3.75
CA ARG A 44 -23.09 29.55 3.26
C ARG A 44 -23.68 28.41 2.43
N ARG A 45 -24.89 27.93 2.78
CA ARG A 45 -25.60 26.86 2.03
C ARG A 45 -26.04 27.34 0.66
N HIS A 46 -26.39 28.62 0.52
CA HIS A 46 -26.80 29.20 -0.75
C HIS A 46 -25.63 29.26 -1.73
N VAL A 47 -24.45 29.68 -1.27
CA VAL A 47 -23.21 29.72 -2.06
C VAL A 47 -22.82 28.34 -2.60
N LEU A 48 -22.87 27.30 -1.75
CA LEU A 48 -22.57 25.93 -2.17
C LEU A 48 -23.57 25.42 -3.22
N LYS A 49 -24.86 25.70 -3.04
CA LYS A 49 -25.92 25.29 -3.97
C LYS A 49 -25.78 26.02 -5.32
N ASP A 50 -25.57 27.33 -5.30
CA ASP A 50 -25.44 28.15 -6.50
C ASP A 50 -24.18 27.81 -7.29
N PHE A 51 -23.05 27.63 -6.61
CA PHE A 51 -21.82 27.18 -7.25
C PHE A 51 -21.93 25.76 -7.82
N SER A 52 -22.59 24.84 -7.11
CA SER A 52 -22.87 23.48 -7.63
C SER A 52 -23.68 23.55 -8.92
N ARG A 53 -24.77 24.32 -8.94
CA ARG A 53 -25.61 24.49 -10.14
C ARG A 53 -24.84 25.09 -11.31
N MET A 54 -24.00 26.09 -11.05
CA MET A 54 -23.17 26.70 -12.07
C MET A 54 -22.14 25.70 -12.64
N LEU A 55 -21.58 24.84 -11.79
CA LEU A 55 -20.65 23.80 -12.20
C LEU A 55 -21.35 22.69 -13.01
N ASP A 56 -22.54 22.26 -12.57
CA ASP A 56 -23.40 21.31 -13.27
C ASP A 56 -23.71 21.81 -14.70
N ASN A 57 -24.12 23.08 -14.86
CA ASN A 57 -24.39 23.67 -16.18
C ASN A 57 -23.14 23.71 -17.09
N GLN A 58 -21.94 23.92 -16.53
CA GLN A 58 -20.71 23.86 -17.33
C GLN A 58 -20.39 22.44 -17.76
N ILE A 59 -20.57 21.46 -16.88
CA ILE A 59 -20.35 20.04 -17.18
C ILE A 59 -21.34 19.57 -18.24
N GLU A 60 -22.62 19.88 -18.09
CA GLU A 60 -23.68 19.55 -19.05
C GLU A 60 -23.32 20.04 -20.46
N LYS A 61 -22.91 21.30 -20.58
CA LYS A 61 -22.48 21.89 -21.85
C LYS A 61 -21.32 21.12 -22.50
N ILE A 62 -20.31 20.75 -21.72
CA ILE A 62 -19.13 20.01 -22.19
C ILE A 62 -19.56 18.60 -22.63
N VAL A 63 -20.42 17.97 -21.86
CA VAL A 63 -20.89 16.61 -22.07
C VAL A 63 -21.77 16.48 -23.31
N LEU A 64 -22.74 17.37 -23.49
CA LEU A 64 -23.61 17.35 -24.66
C LEU A 64 -22.81 17.50 -25.95
N PHE A 65 -21.83 18.40 -25.95
CA PHE A 65 -20.91 18.55 -27.08
C PHE A 65 -20.04 17.30 -27.31
N LEU A 66 -19.52 16.70 -26.24
CA LEU A 66 -18.75 15.46 -26.33
C LEU A 66 -19.56 14.33 -26.98
N LEU A 67 -20.81 14.15 -26.56
CA LEU A 67 -21.72 13.13 -27.11
C LEU A 67 -22.02 13.38 -28.60
N GLU A 68 -22.24 14.63 -28.98
CA GLU A 68 -22.45 15.03 -30.38
C GLU A 68 -21.24 14.66 -31.25
N GLN A 69 -20.03 15.03 -30.80
CA GLN A 69 -18.78 14.72 -31.53
C GLN A 69 -18.50 13.22 -31.59
N GLN A 70 -18.77 12.47 -30.51
CA GLN A 70 -18.68 11.00 -30.52
C GLN A 70 -19.63 10.39 -31.56
N GLY A 71 -20.86 10.89 -31.64
CA GLY A 71 -21.85 10.45 -32.64
C GLY A 71 -21.42 10.73 -34.07
N LEU A 72 -20.84 11.90 -34.33
CA LEU A 72 -20.30 12.26 -35.66
C LEU A 72 -19.13 11.36 -36.05
N LEU A 73 -18.18 11.12 -35.14
CA LEU A 73 -17.05 10.21 -35.38
C LEU A 73 -17.54 8.78 -35.64
N ALA A 74 -18.48 8.28 -34.82
CA ALA A 74 -19.05 6.95 -35.00
C ALA A 74 -19.75 6.81 -36.37
N SER A 75 -20.57 7.79 -36.76
CA SER A 75 -21.24 7.78 -38.07
C SER A 75 -20.24 7.78 -39.23
N ARG A 76 -19.16 8.56 -39.13
CA ARG A 76 -18.09 8.56 -40.14
C ARG A 76 -17.35 7.22 -40.20
N ILE A 77 -17.04 6.61 -39.05
CA ILE A 77 -16.42 5.27 -39.00
C ILE A 77 -17.31 4.23 -39.69
N THR A 78 -18.62 4.26 -39.45
CA THR A 78 -19.57 3.34 -40.11
C THR A 78 -19.57 3.53 -41.63
N LYS A 79 -19.65 4.77 -42.12
CA LYS A 79 -19.63 5.07 -43.56
C LYS A 79 -18.33 4.62 -44.24
N LEU A 80 -17.18 4.84 -43.59
CA LEU A 80 -15.89 4.35 -44.08
C LEU A 80 -15.82 2.82 -44.04
N GLY A 81 -16.47 2.19 -43.06
CA GLY A 81 -16.61 0.73 -42.98
C GLY A 81 -17.39 0.16 -44.16
N GLU A 82 -18.52 0.78 -44.54
CA GLU A 82 -19.31 0.38 -45.72
C GLU A 82 -18.48 0.51 -47.02
N GLN A 83 -17.69 1.58 -47.16
CA GLN A 83 -16.77 1.75 -48.29
C GLN A 83 -15.66 0.70 -48.30
N ARG A 84 -15.14 0.34 -47.13
CA ARG A 84 -14.15 -0.73 -46.98
C ARG A 84 -14.71 -2.09 -47.40
N ASP A 85 -15.92 -2.41 -46.95
CA ASP A 85 -16.56 -3.69 -47.22
C ASP A 85 -16.91 -3.80 -48.72
N ALA A 86 -17.33 -2.70 -49.37
CA ALA A 86 -17.51 -2.65 -50.83
C ALA A 86 -16.19 -2.84 -51.62
N LEU A 87 -15.06 -2.36 -51.09
CA LEU A 87 -13.72 -2.56 -51.68
C LEU A 87 -13.17 -3.99 -51.48
N GLN A 88 -13.86 -4.83 -50.72
CA GLN A 88 -13.50 -6.23 -50.52
C GLN A 88 -13.86 -7.10 -51.74
N GLU A 89 -14.77 -6.63 -52.60
CA GLU A 89 -15.22 -7.32 -53.80
C GLU A 89 -14.37 -6.98 -55.05
N GLU A 90 -13.88 -5.73 -55.18
CA GLU A 90 -12.97 -5.29 -56.26
C GLU A 90 -11.81 -4.42 -55.71
N PRO A 91 -10.58 -4.96 -55.58
CA PRO A 91 -9.47 -4.25 -54.95
C PRO A 91 -8.78 -3.27 -55.91
N GLU A 92 -9.06 -1.97 -55.75
CA GLU A 92 -8.30 -0.88 -56.38
C GLU A 92 -7.34 -0.23 -55.37
N ILE A 93 -6.03 -0.23 -55.69
CA ILE A 93 -4.97 0.31 -54.81
C ILE A 93 -5.20 1.80 -54.49
N ASN A 94 -5.64 2.60 -55.46
CA ASN A 94 -5.88 4.03 -55.27
C ASN A 94 -6.99 4.29 -54.24
N LYS A 95 -8.08 3.52 -54.29
CA LYS A 95 -9.20 3.64 -53.34
C LYS A 95 -8.81 3.20 -51.93
N ILE A 96 -7.90 2.23 -51.78
CA ILE A 96 -7.37 1.81 -50.47
C ILE A 96 -6.51 2.93 -49.84
N VAL A 97 -5.71 3.64 -50.63
CA VAL A 97 -4.91 4.77 -50.17
C VAL A 97 -5.80 5.94 -49.75
N GLU A 98 -6.83 6.27 -50.54
CA GLU A 98 -7.83 7.29 -50.20
C GLU A 98 -8.59 6.96 -48.91
N LEU A 99 -9.01 5.70 -48.75
CA LEU A 99 -9.70 5.22 -47.56
C LEU A 99 -8.81 5.30 -46.31
N ARG A 100 -7.52 4.95 -46.43
CA ARG A 100 -6.55 5.09 -45.34
C ARG A 100 -6.36 6.54 -44.92
N GLU A 101 -6.25 7.46 -45.87
CA GLU A 101 -6.13 8.88 -45.57
C GLU A 101 -7.42 9.43 -44.94
N ALA A 102 -8.59 8.93 -45.36
CA ALA A 102 -9.85 9.23 -44.70
C ALA A 102 -9.89 8.75 -43.23
N TYR A 103 -9.43 7.53 -42.93
CA TYR A 103 -9.29 7.06 -41.54
C TYR A 103 -8.25 7.86 -40.74
N ARG A 104 -7.15 8.31 -41.35
CA ARG A 104 -6.16 9.18 -40.68
C ARG A 104 -6.74 10.54 -40.33
N SER A 105 -7.50 11.14 -41.25
CA SER A 105 -8.22 12.40 -40.99
C SER A 105 -9.20 12.25 -39.82
N LEU A 106 -9.90 11.12 -39.72
CA LEU A 106 -10.76 10.78 -38.58
C LEU A 106 -9.96 10.63 -37.28
N GLY A 107 -8.76 10.03 -37.34
CA GLY A 107 -7.83 9.97 -36.20
C GLY A 107 -7.40 11.35 -35.72
N GLN A 108 -7.15 12.31 -36.63
CA GLN A 108 -6.83 13.69 -36.27
C GLN A 108 -8.00 14.40 -35.60
N ASP A 109 -9.23 14.19 -36.07
CA ASP A 109 -10.43 14.74 -35.43
C ASP A 109 -10.67 14.11 -34.03
N LEU A 110 -10.37 12.83 -33.87
CA LEU A 110 -10.39 12.17 -32.56
C LEU A 110 -9.33 12.74 -31.60
N LEU A 111 -8.11 13.05 -32.08
CA LEU A 111 -7.08 13.69 -31.27
C LEU A 111 -7.51 15.08 -30.77
N LYS A 112 -8.16 15.87 -31.64
CA LYS A 112 -8.77 17.15 -31.24
C LYS A 112 -9.78 16.94 -30.11
N LEU A 113 -10.64 15.92 -30.23
CA LEU A 113 -11.65 15.60 -29.21
C LEU A 113 -11.02 15.15 -27.89
N LEU A 114 -10.02 14.27 -27.91
CA LEU A 114 -9.28 13.84 -26.72
C LEU A 114 -8.64 15.03 -26.00
N PHE A 115 -8.03 15.94 -26.76
CA PHE A 115 -7.44 17.16 -26.21
C PHE A 115 -8.50 18.11 -25.61
N PHE A 116 -9.66 18.25 -26.26
CA PHE A 116 -10.78 19.02 -25.71
C PHE A 116 -11.23 18.49 -24.34
N VAL A 117 -11.35 17.17 -24.20
CA VAL A 117 -11.77 16.55 -22.93
C VAL A 117 -10.70 16.75 -21.85
N GLU A 118 -9.41 16.56 -22.18
CA GLU A 118 -8.29 16.79 -21.26
C GLU A 118 -8.32 18.21 -20.67
N ILE A 119 -8.41 19.22 -21.54
CA ILE A 119 -8.40 20.63 -21.15
C ILE A 119 -9.58 20.98 -20.25
N ASN A 120 -10.77 20.45 -20.56
CA ASN A 120 -11.97 20.67 -19.74
C ASN A 120 -11.89 19.96 -18.38
N ALA A 121 -11.39 18.72 -18.33
CA ALA A 121 -11.18 17.99 -17.08
C ALA A 121 -10.19 18.73 -16.15
N VAL A 122 -9.08 19.24 -16.70
CA VAL A 122 -8.10 20.07 -15.96
C VAL A 122 -8.72 21.38 -15.48
N GLY A 123 -9.55 22.03 -16.30
CA GLY A 123 -10.26 23.26 -15.93
C GLY A 123 -11.24 23.05 -14.78
N LEU A 124 -12.04 21.97 -14.82
CA LEU A 124 -12.95 21.55 -13.75
C LEU A 124 -12.19 21.27 -12.45
N ARG A 125 -11.08 20.53 -12.54
CA ARG A 125 -10.21 20.26 -11.38
C ARG A 125 -9.71 21.54 -10.72
N LYS A 126 -9.19 22.47 -11.52
CA LYS A 126 -8.60 23.73 -11.00
C LYS A 126 -9.62 24.66 -10.39
N ILE A 127 -10.88 24.62 -10.82
CA ILE A 127 -11.91 25.49 -10.24
C ILE A 127 -12.43 24.90 -8.92
N LEU A 128 -12.59 23.58 -8.85
CA LEU A 128 -12.91 22.85 -7.62
C LEU A 128 -11.85 23.09 -6.54
N LYS A 129 -10.57 22.88 -6.86
CA LYS A 129 -9.44 23.18 -5.94
C LYS A 129 -9.42 24.64 -5.47
N LYS A 130 -9.76 25.58 -6.36
CA LYS A 130 -9.80 27.01 -6.03
C LYS A 130 -10.95 27.36 -5.10
N PHE A 131 -12.09 26.68 -5.24
CA PHE A 131 -13.22 26.83 -4.33
C PHE A 131 -12.85 26.32 -2.92
N ASP A 132 -12.33 25.09 -2.82
CA ASP A 132 -11.93 24.51 -1.53
C ASP A 132 -10.86 25.36 -0.82
N LYS A 133 -9.81 25.81 -1.53
CA LYS A 133 -8.75 26.64 -0.93
C LYS A 133 -9.28 27.94 -0.33
N ARG A 134 -10.31 28.53 -0.94
CA ARG A 134 -10.84 29.84 -0.54
C ARG A 134 -11.86 29.76 0.59
N PHE A 135 -12.51 28.62 0.75
CA PHE A 135 -13.59 28.45 1.74
C PHE A 135 -13.30 27.39 2.81
N GLY A 136 -12.15 26.69 2.73
CA GLY A 136 -11.72 25.69 3.72
C GLY A 136 -12.57 24.43 3.78
N TYR A 137 -13.48 24.23 2.82
CA TYR A 137 -14.43 23.12 2.81
C TYR A 137 -13.90 21.92 2.01
N ARG A 138 -14.35 20.72 2.38
CA ARG A 138 -14.34 19.52 1.51
C ARG A 138 -15.46 19.57 0.47
N PHE A 139 -15.66 20.72 -0.19
CA PHE A 139 -16.74 20.86 -1.17
C PHE A 139 -16.50 19.97 -2.39
N THR A 140 -15.25 19.87 -2.85
CA THR A 140 -14.88 18.93 -3.91
C THR A 140 -15.30 17.51 -3.55
N ASP A 141 -15.02 17.03 -2.34
CA ASP A 141 -15.39 15.67 -1.93
C ASP A 141 -16.91 15.47 -1.89
N TYR A 142 -17.65 16.43 -1.34
CA TYR A 142 -19.11 16.38 -1.32
C TYR A 142 -19.70 16.39 -2.72
N TYR A 143 -19.31 17.34 -3.55
CA TYR A 143 -19.80 17.52 -4.92
C TYR A 143 -19.44 16.31 -5.79
N VAL A 144 -18.22 15.81 -5.66
CA VAL A 144 -17.79 14.61 -6.37
C VAL A 144 -18.53 13.38 -5.86
N LYS A 145 -18.57 13.08 -4.56
CA LYS A 145 -19.18 11.85 -4.02
C LYS A 145 -20.65 11.72 -4.41
N THR A 146 -21.38 12.82 -4.36
CA THR A 146 -22.81 12.86 -4.68
C THR A 146 -23.10 12.74 -6.17
N ARG A 147 -22.20 13.23 -7.04
CA ARG A 147 -22.40 13.20 -8.49
C ARG A 147 -21.74 11.97 -9.12
N ALA A 148 -20.62 11.48 -8.60
CA ALA A 148 -19.86 10.38 -9.18
C ALA A 148 -20.51 9.00 -8.97
N ASN A 149 -21.40 8.82 -8.00
CA ASN A 149 -22.08 7.54 -7.74
C ASN A 149 -23.50 7.48 -8.30
N HIS A 150 -23.96 8.53 -8.98
CA HIS A 150 -25.31 8.59 -9.53
C HIS A 150 -25.37 7.97 -10.94
N PRO A 151 -26.39 7.16 -11.29
CA PRO A 151 -26.49 6.50 -12.60
C PRO A 151 -26.57 7.47 -13.78
N TYR A 152 -27.08 8.68 -13.57
CA TYR A 152 -27.19 9.74 -14.59
C TYR A 152 -26.09 10.80 -14.46
N SER A 153 -24.92 10.44 -13.96
CA SER A 153 -23.83 11.38 -13.72
C SER A 153 -23.20 11.89 -15.01
N GLN A 154 -23.44 13.16 -15.33
CA GLN A 154 -22.75 13.85 -16.42
C GLN A 154 -21.24 14.01 -16.12
N LEU A 155 -20.86 14.10 -14.84
CA LEU A 155 -19.46 14.18 -14.42
C LEU A 155 -18.67 12.92 -14.82
N GLN A 156 -19.28 11.73 -14.78
CA GLN A 156 -18.60 10.50 -15.20
C GLN A 156 -18.23 10.51 -16.69
N GLN A 157 -19.02 11.15 -17.55
CA GLN A 157 -18.77 11.14 -18.99
C GLN A 157 -17.49 11.92 -19.35
N VAL A 158 -17.17 12.99 -18.60
CA VAL A 158 -15.95 13.79 -18.79
C VAL A 158 -14.71 13.15 -18.16
N PHE A 159 -14.86 12.35 -17.10
CA PHE A 159 -13.72 11.81 -16.34
C PHE A 159 -13.40 10.33 -16.60
N LYS A 160 -14.39 9.52 -16.99
CA LYS A 160 -14.24 8.10 -17.35
C LYS A 160 -14.19 7.86 -18.86
N HIS A 161 -14.42 8.89 -19.68
CA HIS A 161 -14.32 8.83 -21.15
C HIS A 161 -15.14 7.70 -21.78
N VAL A 162 -16.34 7.47 -21.24
CA VAL A 162 -17.21 6.37 -21.68
C VAL A 162 -17.49 6.51 -23.18
N GLY A 163 -17.24 5.46 -23.96
CA GLY A 163 -17.44 5.44 -25.42
C GLY A 163 -16.22 5.85 -26.27
N LEU A 164 -15.31 6.71 -25.77
CA LEU A 164 -14.11 7.12 -26.52
C LEU A 164 -13.17 5.92 -26.77
N GLY A 165 -13.04 5.01 -25.80
CA GLY A 165 -12.21 3.80 -25.97
C GLY A 165 -12.72 2.86 -27.08
N ALA A 166 -14.04 2.80 -27.30
CA ALA A 166 -14.62 2.00 -28.39
C ALA A 166 -14.33 2.63 -29.76
N VAL A 167 -14.40 3.97 -29.87
CA VAL A 167 -14.05 4.71 -31.09
C VAL A 167 -12.56 4.56 -31.41
N VAL A 168 -11.68 4.68 -30.40
CA VAL A 168 -10.24 4.42 -30.53
C VAL A 168 -9.98 2.99 -31.01
N GLY A 169 -10.60 1.99 -30.37
CA GLY A 169 -10.44 0.59 -30.75
C GLY A 169 -10.91 0.28 -32.17
N ALA A 170 -12.06 0.84 -32.57
CA ALA A 170 -12.59 0.68 -33.93
C ALA A 170 -11.66 1.31 -34.97
N LEU A 171 -11.16 2.52 -34.73
CA LEU A 171 -10.25 3.20 -35.64
C LEU A 171 -8.90 2.48 -35.76
N SER A 172 -8.28 2.11 -34.63
CA SER A 172 -7.00 1.39 -34.61
C SER A 172 -7.09 0.05 -35.32
N ARG A 173 -8.19 -0.69 -35.14
CA ARG A 173 -8.45 -1.95 -35.85
C ARG A 173 -8.57 -1.75 -37.36
N ASN A 174 -9.37 -0.78 -37.80
CA ASN A 174 -9.60 -0.53 -39.22
C ASN A 174 -8.33 -0.04 -39.95
N LEU A 175 -7.51 0.81 -39.30
CA LEU A 175 -6.22 1.23 -39.85
C LEU A 175 -5.22 0.08 -39.95
N HIS A 176 -5.20 -0.82 -38.98
CA HIS A 176 -4.33 -2.00 -38.99
C HIS A 176 -4.70 -2.98 -40.12
N GLU A 177 -6.00 -3.23 -40.32
CA GLU A 177 -6.49 -4.12 -41.38
C GLU A 177 -6.17 -3.60 -42.81
N LEU A 178 -6.14 -2.28 -42.99
CA LEU A 178 -5.72 -1.65 -44.25
C LEU A 178 -4.20 -1.69 -44.47
N GLN A 179 -3.41 -1.91 -43.42
CA GLN A 179 -1.94 -1.97 -43.48
C GLN A 179 -1.45 -3.35 -43.95
N ASP A 180 -2.09 -4.44 -43.53
CA ASP A 180 -1.74 -5.81 -43.96
C ASP A 180 -1.98 -6.06 -45.46
N ARG A 181 -2.91 -5.32 -46.09
CA ARG A 181 -3.26 -5.50 -47.52
C ARG A 181 -2.27 -4.86 -48.52
N GLN A 182 -1.31 -4.05 -48.07
CA GLN A 182 -0.26 -3.49 -48.95
C GLN A 182 0.87 -4.48 -49.28
N GLY A 183 0.96 -5.62 -48.60
CA GLY A 183 2.11 -6.53 -48.66
C GLY A 183 2.26 -7.45 -49.88
N SER A 184 1.38 -7.41 -50.90
CA SER A 184 1.39 -8.45 -51.96
C SER A 184 1.64 -7.98 -53.40
N TYR A 185 1.76 -6.67 -53.72
CA TYR A 185 1.84 -6.24 -55.13
C TYR A 185 2.83 -5.11 -55.48
N LEU A 186 3.79 -4.78 -54.62
CA LEU A 186 4.85 -3.81 -54.95
C LEU A 186 6.22 -4.51 -54.95
N SER A 187 6.97 -4.28 -56.03
CA SER A 187 8.32 -4.81 -56.28
C SER A 187 9.25 -4.57 -55.08
N ILE A 188 10.03 -5.60 -54.72
CA ILE A 188 10.93 -5.66 -53.55
C ILE A 188 12.05 -4.58 -53.60
N TYR A 189 12.17 -3.83 -54.70
CA TYR A 189 13.24 -2.86 -54.94
C TYR A 189 12.83 -1.38 -54.83
N ASP A 190 11.54 -1.05 -54.72
CA ASP A 190 11.08 0.33 -54.67
C ASP A 190 10.58 0.70 -53.26
N GLN A 191 11.42 1.45 -52.53
CA GLN A 191 11.19 2.21 -51.28
C GLN A 191 11.42 1.55 -49.90
N PRO A 192 11.90 2.36 -48.92
CA PRO A 192 12.41 1.88 -47.63
C PRO A 192 11.28 1.42 -46.70
N THR A 193 11.57 0.40 -45.90
CA THR A 193 10.71 -0.18 -44.86
C THR A 193 10.12 0.90 -43.94
N LEU A 194 8.86 1.28 -44.17
CA LEU A 194 8.08 2.12 -43.25
C LEU A 194 7.78 1.31 -41.97
N PRO A 195 7.79 1.95 -40.78
CA PRO A 195 7.57 1.27 -39.51
C PRO A 195 6.21 0.58 -39.45
N LEU A 196 6.15 -0.55 -38.75
CA LEU A 196 5.05 -1.52 -38.64
C LEU A 196 3.72 -0.97 -38.08
N GLN A 197 3.62 0.32 -37.73
CA GLN A 197 2.46 0.93 -37.09
C GLN A 197 2.23 2.36 -37.61
N ASP A 198 0.98 2.72 -37.94
CA ASP A 198 0.65 4.05 -38.46
C ASP A 198 0.86 5.13 -37.37
N PRO A 199 1.61 6.22 -37.64
CA PRO A 199 1.98 7.22 -36.62
C PRO A 199 0.77 7.91 -35.96
N VAL A 200 -0.39 7.92 -36.63
CA VAL A 200 -1.64 8.44 -36.04
C VAL A 200 -2.09 7.57 -34.87
N VAL A 201 -1.92 6.24 -34.94
CA VAL A 201 -2.31 5.31 -33.87
C VAL A 201 -1.45 5.53 -32.63
N ASP A 202 -0.15 5.74 -32.79
CA ASP A 202 0.77 6.01 -31.67
C ASP A 202 0.42 7.33 -30.98
N SER A 203 0.08 8.35 -31.77
CA SER A 203 -0.34 9.65 -31.23
C SER A 203 -1.66 9.57 -30.47
N ILE A 204 -2.59 8.71 -30.91
CA ILE A 204 -3.86 8.45 -30.22
C ILE A 204 -3.61 7.72 -28.90
N ASN A 205 -2.77 6.68 -28.90
CA ASN A 205 -2.41 5.96 -27.68
C ASN A 205 -1.74 6.89 -26.66
N ALA A 206 -0.78 7.71 -27.09
CA ALA A 206 -0.15 8.71 -26.23
C ALA A 206 -1.13 9.79 -25.72
N ALA A 207 -2.13 10.17 -26.51
CA ALA A 207 -3.20 11.07 -26.07
C ALA A 207 -4.13 10.40 -25.06
N VAL A 208 -4.49 9.13 -25.25
CA VAL A 208 -5.31 8.33 -24.32
C VAL A 208 -4.58 8.10 -23.00
N ASP A 209 -3.28 7.82 -23.01
CA ASP A 209 -2.48 7.65 -21.79
C ASP A 209 -2.37 8.96 -21.01
N ARG A 210 -2.10 10.08 -21.70
CA ARG A 210 -2.12 11.42 -21.11
C ARG A 210 -3.48 11.74 -20.52
N LEU A 211 -4.55 11.47 -21.26
CA LEU A 211 -5.91 11.69 -20.82
C LEU A 211 -6.23 10.85 -19.58
N THR A 212 -5.91 9.56 -19.59
CA THR A 212 -6.10 8.64 -18.46
C THR A 212 -5.38 9.13 -17.21
N ASN A 213 -4.12 9.56 -17.32
CA ASN A 213 -3.38 10.14 -16.20
C ASN A 213 -4.00 11.47 -15.74
N SER A 214 -4.42 12.32 -16.68
CA SER A 214 -5.03 13.62 -16.39
C SER A 214 -6.42 13.51 -15.78
N THR A 215 -7.17 12.43 -16.02
CA THR A 215 -8.54 12.24 -15.53
C THR A 215 -8.68 11.13 -14.51
N ASN A 216 -7.58 10.48 -14.10
CA ASN A 216 -7.58 9.41 -13.10
C ASN A 216 -8.18 9.91 -11.79
N PHE A 217 -9.48 9.72 -11.67
CA PHE A 217 -10.38 10.36 -10.72
C PHE A 217 -10.15 9.85 -9.29
N LEU A 218 -9.71 8.60 -9.19
CA LEU A 218 -9.23 7.97 -7.94
C LEU A 218 -7.92 8.57 -7.46
N SER A 219 -7.03 9.00 -8.36
CA SER A 219 -5.82 9.73 -7.96
C SER A 219 -6.17 11.13 -7.44
N PHE A 220 -7.16 11.80 -8.04
CA PHE A 220 -7.60 13.13 -7.62
C PHE A 220 -8.38 13.11 -6.31
N LEU A 221 -9.31 12.17 -6.13
CA LEU A 221 -10.00 11.93 -4.86
C LEU A 221 -9.08 11.36 -3.79
N GLY A 222 -8.14 10.49 -4.18
CA GLY A 222 -7.08 10.00 -3.31
C GLY A 222 -6.17 11.13 -2.84
N GLN A 223 -5.80 12.06 -3.71
CA GLN A 223 -5.00 13.25 -3.35
C GLN A 223 -5.76 14.21 -2.42
N HIS A 224 -7.07 14.43 -2.64
CA HIS A 224 -7.88 15.27 -1.74
C HIS A 224 -8.23 14.58 -0.40
N ALA A 225 -8.34 13.25 -0.37
CA ALA A 225 -8.55 12.48 0.86
C ALA A 225 -7.25 12.21 1.64
N LEU A 226 -6.07 12.20 1.00
CA LEU A 226 -4.83 11.73 1.62
C LEU A 226 -3.77 12.79 1.93
N ILE A 227 -3.63 13.92 1.25
CA ILE A 227 -2.69 14.98 1.66
C ILE A 227 -3.19 16.35 1.15
N MET A 228 -3.52 17.26 2.06
CA MET A 228 -3.63 18.68 1.73
C MET A 228 -2.21 19.24 1.54
N GLN A 229 -1.95 19.74 0.33
CA GLN A 229 -0.71 20.36 -0.17
C GLN A 229 0.51 19.45 -0.35
N GLU A 230 0.63 18.88 -1.55
CA GLU A 230 1.86 19.02 -2.33
C GLU A 230 1.46 19.70 -3.65
N GLU A 231 2.18 20.78 -3.99
CA GLU A 231 2.11 21.37 -5.32
C GLU A 231 2.53 20.29 -6.33
N LEU A 232 2.01 20.34 -7.57
CA LEU A 232 2.63 19.52 -8.61
C LEU A 232 4.11 19.89 -8.62
N PRO A 233 5.04 18.92 -8.53
CA PRO A 233 6.43 19.23 -8.69
C PRO A 233 6.61 19.86 -10.06
N SER A 234 7.41 20.90 -10.13
CA SER A 234 7.89 21.40 -11.42
C SER A 234 8.60 20.26 -12.17
N PRO A 235 8.66 20.26 -13.52
CA PRO A 235 9.40 19.22 -14.27
C PRO A 235 10.88 19.08 -13.85
N THR A 236 11.41 20.02 -13.06
CA THR A 236 12.72 19.98 -12.42
C THR A 236 12.79 19.11 -11.16
N GLU A 237 11.67 18.89 -10.44
CA GLU A 237 11.61 18.10 -9.20
C GLU A 237 11.33 16.60 -9.43
N GLU A 238 10.72 16.21 -10.55
CA GLU A 238 10.62 14.79 -10.97
C GLU A 238 12.03 14.16 -11.12
N HIS A 239 13.05 14.95 -11.46
CA HIS A 239 14.43 14.49 -11.55
C HIS A 239 15.11 14.27 -10.19
N VAL A 240 14.58 14.80 -9.09
CA VAL A 240 15.18 14.69 -7.75
C VAL A 240 14.64 13.46 -7.00
N ASP A 241 13.36 13.11 -7.19
CA ASP A 241 12.73 11.97 -6.51
C ASP A 241 13.21 10.61 -7.07
N ASP A 242 13.55 10.55 -8.36
CA ASP A 242 14.18 9.37 -8.99
C ASP A 242 15.60 9.09 -8.46
N GLN A 243 16.30 10.08 -7.87
CA GLN A 243 17.63 9.85 -7.28
C GLN A 243 17.61 9.18 -5.91
N ARG A 244 16.47 9.21 -5.19
CA ARG A 244 16.33 8.63 -3.84
C ARG A 244 16.02 7.14 -3.85
N TYR A 245 15.46 6.65 -4.95
CA TYR A 245 15.05 5.27 -5.12
C TYR A 245 16.19 4.42 -5.68
N ASN A 246 16.60 3.40 -4.93
CA ASN A 246 17.50 2.37 -5.44
C ASN A 246 16.84 0.99 -5.34
N PHE A 247 16.55 0.40 -6.50
CA PHE A 247 15.93 -0.93 -6.61
C PHE A 247 16.69 -2.00 -5.82
N MET A 248 18.02 -1.98 -5.84
CA MET A 248 18.84 -2.98 -5.11
C MET A 248 18.68 -2.84 -3.60
N SER A 249 18.54 -1.61 -3.10
CA SER A 249 18.32 -1.38 -1.67
C SER A 249 16.92 -1.82 -1.24
N LEU A 250 15.90 -1.62 -2.09
CA LEU A 250 14.58 -2.22 -1.86
C LEU A 250 14.66 -3.76 -1.85
N LEU A 251 15.36 -4.36 -2.80
CA LEU A 251 15.52 -5.82 -2.89
C LEU A 251 16.20 -6.40 -1.64
N LEU A 252 17.23 -5.73 -1.11
CA LEU A 252 17.89 -6.13 0.14
C LEU A 252 16.93 -6.07 1.35
N ASN A 253 16.10 -5.04 1.45
CA ASN A 253 15.09 -4.95 2.52
C ASN A 253 14.02 -6.06 2.41
N LEU A 254 13.62 -6.41 1.18
CA LEU A 254 12.73 -7.55 0.92
C LEU A 254 13.40 -8.89 1.25
N ALA A 255 14.66 -9.07 0.85
CA ALA A 255 15.46 -10.26 1.14
C ALA A 255 15.70 -10.43 2.64
N ASN A 256 15.99 -9.35 3.38
CA ASN A 256 16.10 -9.36 4.84
C ASN A 256 14.80 -9.87 5.49
N THR A 257 13.66 -9.35 5.03
CA THR A 257 12.35 -9.75 5.53
C THR A 257 12.07 -11.21 5.25
N PHE A 258 12.32 -11.66 4.01
CA PHE A 258 12.19 -13.07 3.62
C PHE A 258 13.06 -13.96 4.51
N LEU A 259 14.36 -13.66 4.61
CA LEU A 259 15.31 -14.47 5.37
C LEU A 259 14.99 -14.51 6.87
N TYR A 260 14.51 -13.39 7.43
CA TYR A 260 14.03 -13.35 8.81
C TYR A 260 12.82 -14.25 9.04
N MET A 261 11.88 -14.29 8.10
CA MET A 261 10.72 -15.19 8.20
C MET A 261 11.13 -16.66 8.03
N VAL A 262 12.05 -16.98 7.12
CA VAL A 262 12.66 -18.32 7.05
C VAL A 262 13.27 -18.67 8.40
N ASN A 263 14.09 -17.79 8.99
CA ASN A 263 14.73 -18.01 10.29
C ASN A 263 13.72 -18.28 11.42
N THR A 264 12.59 -17.60 11.38
CA THR A 264 11.55 -17.73 12.41
C THR A 264 10.89 -19.10 12.34
N TYR A 265 10.52 -19.55 11.14
CA TYR A 265 9.67 -20.73 10.94
C TYR A 265 10.42 -22.02 10.58
N ILE A 266 11.70 -21.96 10.18
CA ILE A 266 12.53 -23.15 9.88
C ILE A 266 12.66 -24.10 11.06
N ILE A 267 12.52 -23.59 12.29
CA ILE A 267 12.65 -24.42 13.48
C ILE A 267 11.37 -25.13 13.89
N VAL A 268 10.21 -24.68 13.40
CA VAL A 268 8.88 -25.08 13.90
C VAL A 268 8.64 -26.59 13.78
N PRO A 269 8.96 -27.26 12.65
CA PRO A 269 8.76 -28.70 12.53
C PRO A 269 9.56 -29.54 13.54
N THR A 270 10.67 -29.00 14.06
CA THR A 270 11.62 -29.69 14.95
C THR A 270 11.61 -29.16 16.40
N ALA A 271 10.79 -28.16 16.70
CA ALA A 271 10.91 -27.38 17.94
C ALA A 271 10.60 -28.19 19.20
N ASP A 272 9.62 -29.10 19.11
CA ASP A 272 9.22 -30.02 20.17
C ASP A 272 10.26 -31.12 20.37
N ASP A 273 10.73 -31.76 19.29
CA ASP A 273 11.81 -32.74 19.31
C ASP A 273 13.11 -32.16 19.89
N TYR A 274 13.45 -30.92 19.54
CA TYR A 274 14.63 -30.26 20.09
C TYR A 274 14.47 -29.99 21.59
N SER A 275 13.30 -29.51 22.02
CA SER A 275 13.00 -29.31 23.45
C SER A 275 13.13 -30.61 24.24
N MET A 276 12.59 -31.72 23.71
CA MET A 276 12.73 -33.05 24.31
C MET A 276 14.19 -33.50 24.39
N SER A 277 14.98 -33.32 23.34
CA SER A 277 16.39 -33.72 23.32
C SER A 277 17.27 -32.97 24.33
N LEU A 278 16.83 -31.79 24.78
CA LEU A 278 17.48 -30.99 25.82
C LEU A 278 16.91 -31.25 27.23
N GLY A 279 15.98 -32.21 27.37
CA GLY A 279 15.39 -32.61 28.65
C GLY A 279 14.18 -31.79 29.10
N ALA A 280 13.53 -31.06 28.19
CA ALA A 280 12.30 -30.29 28.46
C ALA A 280 11.06 -30.98 27.87
N ALA A 281 9.87 -30.60 28.36
CA ALA A 281 8.61 -31.11 27.81
C ALA A 281 8.37 -30.62 26.36
N PRO A 282 7.67 -31.37 25.50
CA PRO A 282 7.39 -30.98 24.11
C PRO A 282 6.74 -29.60 24.00
N THR A 283 5.84 -29.27 24.93
CA THR A 283 5.09 -28.00 24.97
C THR A 283 5.96 -26.78 25.28
N VAL A 284 7.21 -26.97 25.75
CA VAL A 284 8.20 -25.90 25.88
C VAL A 284 8.63 -25.36 24.51
N CYS A 285 8.30 -26.05 23.41
CA CYS A 285 8.44 -25.52 22.06
C CYS A 285 7.76 -24.15 21.89
N GLY A 286 6.64 -23.90 22.58
CA GLY A 286 5.97 -22.60 22.57
C GLY A 286 6.90 -21.49 23.07
N ILE A 287 7.54 -21.67 24.24
CA ILE A 287 8.56 -20.72 24.73
C ILE A 287 9.73 -20.58 23.74
N VAL A 288 10.21 -21.68 23.16
CA VAL A 288 11.33 -21.65 22.20
C VAL A 288 10.98 -20.86 20.94
N ILE A 289 9.79 -21.06 20.39
CA ILE A 289 9.30 -20.33 19.22
C ILE A 289 9.07 -18.85 19.59
N GLY A 290 8.31 -18.61 20.66
CA GLY A 290 7.91 -17.28 21.12
C GLY A 290 9.01 -16.41 21.69
N ALA A 291 10.16 -16.96 22.10
CA ALA A 291 11.31 -16.20 22.56
C ALA A 291 11.76 -15.16 21.51
N MET A 292 11.70 -15.49 20.21
CA MET A 292 11.99 -14.52 19.16
C MET A 292 10.99 -13.35 19.17
N ALA A 293 9.69 -13.63 19.29
CA ALA A 293 8.67 -12.61 19.32
C ALA A 293 8.80 -11.70 20.55
N VAL A 294 9.12 -12.26 21.72
CA VAL A 294 9.36 -11.48 22.95
C VAL A 294 10.50 -10.48 22.76
N ALA A 295 11.66 -10.93 22.29
CA ALA A 295 12.78 -10.03 22.05
C ALA A 295 12.49 -9.01 20.93
N GLN A 296 11.71 -9.43 19.92
CA GLN A 296 11.33 -8.57 18.82
C GLN A 296 10.56 -7.34 19.31
N VAL A 297 9.53 -7.49 20.17
CA VAL A 297 8.71 -6.38 20.71
C VAL A 297 9.57 -5.24 21.26
N PHE A 298 10.65 -5.56 21.97
CA PHE A 298 11.55 -4.54 22.52
C PHE A 298 12.49 -3.97 21.46
N SER A 299 13.03 -4.84 20.59
CA SER A 299 13.97 -4.42 19.55
C SER A 299 13.34 -3.52 18.49
N SER A 300 12.08 -3.75 18.09
CA SER A 300 11.43 -2.99 17.02
C SER A 300 11.30 -1.51 17.34
N VAL A 301 11.09 -1.14 18.61
CA VAL A 301 11.11 0.27 19.05
C VAL A 301 12.50 0.88 18.88
N TYR A 302 13.55 0.16 19.30
CA TYR A 302 14.95 0.62 19.18
C TYR A 302 15.37 0.76 17.70
N PHE A 303 15.07 -0.24 16.89
CA PHE A 303 15.35 -0.23 15.45
C PHE A 303 14.54 0.84 14.71
N SER A 304 13.29 1.08 15.11
CA SER A 304 12.48 2.20 14.58
C SER A 304 13.11 3.55 14.91
N ALA A 305 13.61 3.72 16.15
CA ALA A 305 14.31 4.93 16.55
C ALA A 305 15.65 5.12 15.80
N TRP A 306 16.43 4.05 15.66
CA TRP A 306 17.74 4.09 14.99
C TRP A 306 17.61 4.36 13.48
N SER A 307 16.57 3.80 12.84
CA SER A 307 16.28 4.05 11.42
C SER A 307 15.82 5.48 11.10
N ASN A 308 15.58 6.34 12.10
CA ASN A 308 15.45 7.78 11.86
C ASN A 308 16.74 8.40 11.29
N LYS A 309 17.92 7.81 11.60
CA LYS A 309 19.24 8.40 11.28
C LYS A 309 19.98 7.67 10.15
N SER A 310 19.80 6.36 10.02
CA SER A 310 20.44 5.53 8.99
C SER A 310 19.71 4.21 8.89
N TYR A 311 19.53 3.69 7.68
CA TYR A 311 18.98 2.37 7.42
C TYR A 311 20.06 1.30 7.33
N PHE A 312 21.27 1.64 6.85
CA PHE A 312 22.36 0.68 6.70
C PHE A 312 22.86 0.10 8.04
N ARG A 313 23.13 0.98 9.03
CA ARG A 313 23.73 0.55 10.31
C ARG A 313 22.84 -0.42 11.10
N PRO A 314 21.51 -0.18 11.25
CA PRO A 314 20.63 -1.16 11.85
C PRO A 314 20.62 -2.51 11.11
N LEU A 315 20.60 -2.51 9.77
CA LEU A 315 20.58 -3.75 8.98
C LEU A 315 21.85 -4.59 9.15
N VAL A 316 23.02 -3.94 9.23
CA VAL A 316 24.29 -4.61 9.53
C VAL A 316 24.26 -5.23 10.94
N PHE A 317 23.86 -4.45 11.94
CA PHE A 317 23.77 -4.91 13.32
C PHE A 317 22.80 -6.10 13.46
N SER A 318 21.62 -5.99 12.85
CA SER A 318 20.63 -7.06 12.74
C SER A 318 21.25 -8.36 12.21
N SER A 319 21.97 -8.28 11.09
CA SER A 319 22.57 -9.45 10.43
C SER A 319 23.63 -10.13 11.30
N ILE A 320 24.46 -9.36 12.01
CA ILE A 320 25.47 -9.89 12.94
C ILE A 320 24.82 -10.59 14.13
N VAL A 321 23.80 -9.98 14.72
CA VAL A 321 23.08 -10.56 15.87
C VAL A 321 22.34 -11.83 15.46
N LEU A 322 21.71 -11.85 14.28
CA LEU A 322 21.03 -13.02 13.72
C LEU A 322 22.00 -14.16 13.41
N PHE A 323 23.20 -13.85 12.90
CA PHE A 323 24.27 -14.83 12.76
C PHE A 323 24.63 -15.45 14.12
N LEU A 324 24.92 -14.61 15.12
CA LEU A 324 25.31 -15.08 16.45
C LEU A 324 24.20 -15.89 17.13
N GLY A 325 22.95 -15.44 17.05
CA GLY A 325 21.80 -16.14 17.62
C GLY A 325 21.59 -17.54 17.01
N ASN A 326 21.79 -17.67 15.70
CA ASN A 326 21.70 -18.95 15.00
C ASN A 326 22.85 -19.91 15.33
N VAL A 327 24.07 -19.39 15.50
CA VAL A 327 25.21 -20.18 15.99
C VAL A 327 24.93 -20.68 17.41
N MET A 328 24.44 -19.81 18.29
CA MET A 328 24.07 -20.21 19.65
C MET A 328 22.94 -21.24 19.68
N TYR A 329 21.92 -21.07 18.83
CA TYR A 329 20.84 -22.04 18.66
C TYR A 329 21.41 -23.42 18.33
N ALA A 330 22.28 -23.53 17.31
CA ALA A 330 22.85 -24.81 16.91
C ALA A 330 23.76 -25.44 17.99
N LEU A 331 24.57 -24.62 18.69
CA LEU A 331 25.47 -25.08 19.75
C LEU A 331 24.75 -25.56 21.01
N ALA A 332 23.48 -25.19 21.21
CA ALA A 332 22.71 -25.57 22.39
C ALA A 332 22.57 -27.10 22.53
N TYR A 333 22.56 -27.83 21.40
CA TYR A 333 22.50 -29.30 21.40
C TYR A 333 23.75 -29.93 22.03
N ASP A 334 24.93 -29.52 21.56
CA ASP A 334 26.20 -30.05 22.06
C ASP A 334 26.49 -29.59 23.50
N ALA A 335 26.03 -28.40 23.87
CA ALA A 335 26.11 -27.89 25.24
C ALA A 335 25.03 -28.46 26.19
N ARG A 336 24.06 -29.22 25.68
CA ARG A 336 22.92 -29.81 26.42
C ARG A 336 22.20 -28.80 27.32
N SER A 337 21.94 -27.60 26.81
CA SER A 337 21.37 -26.51 27.60
C SER A 337 20.25 -25.78 26.86
N ILE A 338 19.03 -25.90 27.38
CA ILE A 338 17.88 -25.14 26.90
C ILE A 338 18.06 -23.63 27.08
N TRP A 339 18.86 -23.19 28.06
CA TRP A 339 19.14 -21.77 28.25
C TRP A 339 19.95 -21.17 27.10
N ILE A 340 20.92 -21.92 26.56
CA ILE A 340 21.69 -21.50 25.38
C ILE A 340 20.78 -21.42 24.17
N LEU A 341 19.86 -22.39 24.02
CA LEU A 341 18.83 -22.38 22.98
C LEU A 341 17.98 -21.10 23.06
N LEU A 342 17.45 -20.80 24.25
CA LEU A 342 16.59 -19.64 24.49
C LEU A 342 17.34 -18.32 24.28
N ILE A 343 18.59 -18.21 24.73
CA ILE A 343 19.41 -17.02 24.48
C ILE A 343 19.65 -16.86 22.97
N GLY A 344 19.96 -17.94 22.25
CA GLY A 344 20.09 -17.91 20.79
C GLY A 344 18.82 -17.40 20.11
N ARG A 345 17.64 -17.87 20.55
CA ARG A 345 16.33 -17.41 20.05
C ARG A 345 16.05 -15.95 20.40
N LEU A 346 16.35 -15.51 21.62
CA LEU A 346 16.21 -14.11 22.03
C LEU A 346 17.11 -13.20 21.18
N LEU A 347 18.35 -13.60 20.90
CA LEU A 347 19.23 -12.86 20.00
C LEU A 347 18.65 -12.80 18.59
N CYS A 348 18.17 -13.92 18.04
CA CYS A 348 17.49 -13.90 16.74
C CYS A 348 16.32 -12.92 16.70
N GLY A 349 15.52 -12.84 17.77
CA GLY A 349 14.42 -11.87 17.88
C GLY A 349 14.91 -10.43 18.01
N PHE A 350 15.97 -10.20 18.79
CA PHE A 350 16.59 -8.88 18.96
C PHE A 350 17.18 -8.34 17.66
N GLY A 351 17.63 -9.22 16.76
CA GLY A 351 18.10 -8.87 15.43
C GLY A 351 16.99 -8.53 14.43
N SER A 352 15.73 -8.35 14.84
CA SER A 352 14.63 -8.09 13.91
C SER A 352 14.65 -6.68 13.31
N ALA A 353 15.08 -6.57 12.04
CA ALA A 353 15.06 -5.31 11.30
C ALA A 353 13.72 -5.02 10.59
N ARG A 354 12.64 -5.75 10.89
CA ARG A 354 11.37 -5.61 10.14
C ARG A 354 10.77 -4.21 10.23
N ALA A 355 10.91 -3.53 11.37
CA ALA A 355 10.48 -2.14 11.51
C ALA A 355 11.27 -1.20 10.57
N VAL A 356 12.57 -1.45 10.40
CA VAL A 356 13.44 -0.72 9.47
C VAL A 356 13.02 -0.96 8.03
N ASN A 357 12.84 -2.24 7.62
CA ASN A 357 12.46 -2.60 6.26
C ASN A 357 11.15 -1.92 5.83
N ARG A 358 10.16 -1.93 6.73
CA ARG A 358 8.85 -1.35 6.48
C ARG A 358 8.92 0.18 6.40
N ARG A 359 9.74 0.79 7.25
CA ARG A 359 10.00 2.22 7.22
C ARG A 359 10.73 2.64 5.94
N TYR A 360 11.74 1.88 5.51
CA TYR A 360 12.46 2.13 4.26
C TYR A 360 11.50 2.18 3.06
N ILE A 361 10.54 1.25 2.99
CA ILE A 361 9.51 1.25 1.94
C ILE A 361 8.63 2.52 2.02
N SER A 362 8.27 2.97 3.21
CA SER A 362 7.47 4.19 3.38
C SER A 362 8.23 5.46 3.00
N ASP A 363 9.51 5.54 3.36
CA ASP A 363 10.30 6.77 3.28
C ASP A 363 11.02 6.92 1.93
N CYS A 364 11.50 5.83 1.34
CA CYS A 364 12.40 5.85 0.17
C CYS A 364 11.74 5.40 -1.14
N VAL A 365 10.59 4.73 -1.09
CA VAL A 365 9.93 4.22 -2.30
C VAL A 365 8.93 5.26 -2.82
N PRO A 366 9.01 5.65 -4.12
CA PRO A 366 8.08 6.58 -4.74
C PRO A 366 6.62 6.14 -4.59
N LEU A 367 5.72 7.09 -4.39
CA LEU A 367 4.29 6.84 -4.13
C LEU A 367 3.64 5.92 -5.17
N LYS A 368 4.03 6.04 -6.45
CA LYS A 368 3.50 5.25 -7.57
C LYS A 368 3.73 3.73 -7.40
N ILE A 369 4.87 3.33 -6.83
CA ILE A 369 5.26 1.93 -6.65
C ILE A 369 5.25 1.47 -5.19
N ARG A 370 4.99 2.37 -4.23
CA ARG A 370 4.98 2.07 -2.80
C ARG A 370 3.97 0.98 -2.40
N MET A 371 2.81 0.97 -3.05
CA MET A 371 1.79 -0.05 -2.80
C MET A 371 2.28 -1.43 -3.24
N GLN A 372 2.94 -1.50 -4.41
CA GLN A 372 3.55 -2.73 -4.92
C GLN A 372 4.72 -3.19 -4.05
N ALA A 373 5.58 -2.27 -3.59
CA ALA A 373 6.68 -2.60 -2.67
C ALA A 373 6.17 -3.12 -1.32
N SER A 374 5.08 -2.55 -0.80
CA SER A 374 4.41 -3.02 0.43
C SER A 374 3.79 -4.42 0.23
N ALA A 375 3.16 -4.67 -0.92
CA ALA A 375 2.67 -6.00 -1.28
C ALA A 375 3.83 -7.02 -1.45
N GLY A 376 4.96 -6.56 -2.00
CA GLY A 376 6.20 -7.34 -2.09
C GLY A 376 6.75 -7.72 -0.71
N PHE A 377 6.70 -6.82 0.27
CA PHE A 377 7.10 -7.11 1.65
C PHE A 377 6.23 -8.19 2.30
N VAL A 378 4.91 -8.13 2.09
CA VAL A 378 3.96 -9.15 2.59
C VAL A 378 4.22 -10.48 1.89
N SER A 379 4.38 -10.47 0.57
CA SER A 379 4.67 -11.68 -0.22
C SER A 379 6.00 -12.33 0.16
N ALA A 380 7.06 -11.52 0.33
CA ALA A 380 8.36 -11.99 0.81
C ALA A 380 8.28 -12.58 2.21
N SER A 381 7.45 -11.98 3.08
CA SER A 381 7.21 -12.53 4.42
C SER A 381 6.55 -13.91 4.34
N ALA A 382 5.46 -14.03 3.58
CA ALA A 382 4.73 -15.28 3.40
C ALA A 382 5.56 -16.39 2.76
N LEU A 383 6.32 -16.05 1.71
CA LEU A 383 7.28 -16.96 1.09
C LEU A 383 8.33 -17.45 2.09
N GLY A 384 8.82 -16.58 2.97
CA GLY A 384 9.73 -16.99 4.03
C GLY A 384 9.10 -17.94 5.04
N MET A 385 7.84 -17.69 5.43
CA MET A 385 7.08 -18.60 6.31
C MET A 385 6.87 -19.98 5.69
N ALA A 386 6.68 -20.06 4.37
CA ALA A 386 6.56 -21.33 3.63
C ALA A 386 7.92 -22.03 3.46
N CYS A 387 8.95 -21.27 3.10
CA CYS A 387 10.28 -21.78 2.78
C CYS A 387 11.00 -22.31 4.03
N GLY A 388 10.76 -21.73 5.22
CA GLY A 388 11.31 -22.22 6.48
C GLY A 388 11.05 -23.71 6.71
N PRO A 389 9.79 -24.13 6.92
CA PRO A 389 9.45 -25.54 7.10
C PRO A 389 9.89 -26.42 5.93
N ALA A 390 9.80 -25.94 4.68
CA ALA A 390 10.27 -26.68 3.51
C ALA A 390 11.77 -27.02 3.61
N LEU A 391 12.61 -26.06 4.00
CA LEU A 391 14.04 -26.27 4.23
C LEU A 391 14.26 -27.23 5.40
N ALA A 392 13.52 -27.08 6.50
CA ALA A 392 13.62 -27.95 7.67
C ALA A 392 13.37 -29.44 7.33
N GLY A 393 12.39 -29.71 6.46
CA GLY A 393 12.08 -31.06 5.98
C GLY A 393 13.20 -31.69 5.15
N ILE A 394 14.02 -30.88 4.47
CA ILE A 394 15.19 -31.34 3.70
C ILE A 394 16.42 -31.52 4.61
N LEU A 395 16.53 -30.71 5.67
CA LEU A 395 17.67 -30.68 6.59
C LEU A 395 17.63 -31.80 7.65
N GLN A 396 17.42 -33.05 7.23
CA GLN A 396 17.32 -34.21 8.14
C GLN A 396 18.57 -35.09 8.20
N ILE A 397 19.70 -34.58 7.72
CA ILE A 397 20.96 -35.32 7.67
C ILE A 397 21.55 -35.41 9.08
N ASN A 398 22.14 -36.55 9.44
CA ASN A 398 22.83 -36.73 10.71
C ASN A 398 24.30 -37.08 10.49
N PHE A 399 25.21 -36.18 10.89
CA PHE A 399 26.64 -36.41 10.91
C PHE A 399 27.31 -35.57 12.00
N LYS A 400 28.56 -35.90 12.34
CA LYS A 400 29.33 -35.20 13.37
C LYS A 400 30.67 -34.74 12.81
N ILE A 401 30.96 -33.46 12.91
CA ILE A 401 32.28 -32.91 12.58
C ILE A 401 32.94 -32.48 13.88
N HIS A 402 33.99 -33.22 14.27
CA HIS A 402 34.73 -32.98 15.50
C HIS A 402 33.83 -33.02 16.75
N LYS A 403 33.62 -31.87 17.41
CA LYS A 403 32.74 -31.73 18.58
C LYS A 403 31.35 -31.20 18.25
N LEU A 404 31.09 -30.85 16.98
CA LEU A 404 29.84 -30.26 16.54
C LEU A 404 28.93 -31.32 15.91
N THR A 405 27.71 -31.41 16.42
CA THR A 405 26.69 -32.33 15.90
C THR A 405 25.81 -31.61 14.87
N PHE A 406 25.67 -32.22 13.69
CA PHE A 406 24.81 -31.76 12.61
C PHE A 406 23.67 -32.77 12.46
N ASN A 407 22.50 -32.44 12.99
CA ASN A 407 21.29 -33.25 12.90
C ASN A 407 20.09 -32.37 12.53
N GLN A 408 18.91 -32.97 12.46
CA GLN A 408 17.67 -32.25 12.11
C GLN A 408 17.37 -31.03 13.01
N ASN A 409 17.83 -31.04 14.27
CA ASN A 409 17.60 -29.96 15.22
C ASN A 409 18.64 -28.83 15.09
N THR A 410 19.89 -29.14 14.75
CA THR A 410 20.98 -28.15 14.70
C THR A 410 21.24 -27.58 13.30
N LEU A 411 20.93 -28.35 12.25
CA LEU A 411 21.12 -27.93 10.85
C LEU A 411 20.39 -26.63 10.49
N PRO A 412 19.12 -26.41 10.92
CA PRO A 412 18.45 -25.12 10.72
C PRO A 412 19.30 -23.93 11.19
N GLY A 413 19.89 -24.01 12.38
CA GLY A 413 20.73 -22.94 12.92
C GLY A 413 22.00 -22.72 12.09
N TRP A 414 22.70 -23.78 11.70
CA TRP A 414 23.92 -23.66 10.88
C TRP A 414 23.65 -23.07 9.49
N VAL A 415 22.60 -23.55 8.82
CA VAL A 415 22.22 -23.06 7.48
C VAL A 415 21.83 -21.58 7.55
N MET A 416 21.03 -21.20 8.55
CA MET A 416 20.63 -19.81 8.72
C MET A 416 21.80 -18.91 9.11
N ALA A 417 22.75 -19.38 9.91
CA ALA A 417 23.97 -18.63 10.23
C ALA A 417 24.76 -18.29 8.94
N VAL A 418 24.97 -19.27 8.06
CA VAL A 418 25.64 -19.04 6.77
C VAL A 418 24.84 -18.08 5.90
N ALA A 419 23.52 -18.25 5.82
CA ALA A 419 22.66 -17.37 5.03
C ALA A 419 22.72 -15.90 5.50
N TRP A 420 22.76 -15.66 6.81
CA TRP A 420 22.92 -14.31 7.38
C TRP A 420 24.29 -13.70 7.11
N LEU A 421 25.36 -14.51 7.09
CA LEU A 421 26.69 -14.04 6.67
C LEU A 421 26.73 -13.65 5.19
N VAL A 422 26.12 -14.47 4.32
CA VAL A 422 26.01 -14.16 2.89
C VAL A 422 25.20 -12.90 2.67
N TYR A 423 24.07 -12.75 3.38
CA TYR A 423 23.26 -11.54 3.34
C TYR A 423 24.05 -10.31 3.83
N LEU A 424 24.83 -10.44 4.91
CA LEU A 424 25.66 -9.36 5.43
C LEU A 424 26.70 -8.89 4.40
N ALA A 425 27.37 -9.84 3.72
CA ALA A 425 28.31 -9.52 2.65
C ALA A 425 27.60 -8.83 1.47
N TRP A 426 26.42 -9.33 1.07
CA TRP A 426 25.63 -8.74 -0.01
C TRP A 426 25.16 -7.32 0.33
N LEU A 427 24.67 -7.10 1.55
CA LEU A 427 24.28 -5.81 2.09
C LEU A 427 25.46 -4.83 2.04
N TRP A 428 26.64 -5.24 2.50
CA TRP A 428 27.82 -4.38 2.56
C TRP A 428 28.28 -3.89 1.18
N ILE A 429 28.14 -4.72 0.16
CA ILE A 429 28.62 -4.41 -1.21
C ILE A 429 27.60 -3.55 -1.98
N THR A 430 26.30 -3.81 -1.80
CA THR A 430 25.27 -3.31 -2.72
C THR A 430 24.29 -2.30 -2.13
N PHE A 431 24.21 -2.17 -0.79
CA PHE A 431 23.30 -1.21 -0.17
C PHE A 431 23.78 0.22 -0.38
N LYS A 432 22.87 1.10 -0.81
CA LYS A 432 23.14 2.53 -0.96
C LYS A 432 22.25 3.31 -0.01
N GLU A 433 22.87 4.01 0.94
CA GLU A 433 22.14 4.84 1.89
C GLU A 433 21.45 6.00 1.13
N PRO A 434 20.14 6.21 1.33
CA PRO A 434 19.42 7.34 0.74
C PRO A 434 19.94 8.66 1.33
N SER A 435 20.10 9.68 0.49
CA SER A 435 20.51 11.01 0.96
C SER A 435 19.40 11.64 1.80
N HIS A 436 19.65 11.77 3.11
CA HIS A 436 18.88 12.67 3.96
C HIS A 436 19.21 14.09 3.50
N ALA A 437 18.20 14.85 3.07
CA ALA A 437 18.37 16.28 2.88
C ALA A 437 18.75 16.83 4.25
N ALA A 438 19.98 17.30 4.41
CA ALA A 438 20.44 17.93 5.63
C ALA A 438 19.53 19.14 5.89
N GLU A 439 19.08 19.28 7.13
CA GLU A 439 18.57 20.55 7.69
C GLU A 439 19.71 21.56 7.87
N GLU A 440 20.55 21.76 6.84
CA GLU A 440 21.62 22.74 6.85
C GLU A 440 21.51 23.61 5.60
N ASP A 441 20.71 24.66 5.71
CA ASP A 441 20.96 25.94 5.03
C ASP A 441 20.34 27.08 5.87
N HIS A 442 20.78 27.18 7.12
CA HIS A 442 20.81 28.48 7.79
C HIS A 442 22.12 29.16 7.39
N THR A 443 22.00 30.10 6.46
CA THR A 443 23.05 31.05 6.07
C THR A 443 23.78 31.60 7.29
N PRO A 444 25.13 31.61 7.33
CA PRO A 444 25.87 32.18 8.44
C PRO A 444 25.89 33.71 8.29
N HIS A 445 25.03 34.40 9.03
CA HIS A 445 25.27 35.81 9.34
C HIS A 445 26.15 35.90 10.60
N GLN A 446 27.42 36.21 10.38
CA GLN A 446 28.33 36.72 11.40
C GLN A 446 27.81 38.08 11.91
N SER A 447 27.62 38.22 13.22
CA SER A 447 28.53 38.97 14.12
C SER A 447 27.78 39.53 15.35
N ASN A 448 28.35 39.25 16.53
CA ASN A 448 28.35 40.04 17.77
C ASN A 448 27.01 40.21 18.51
N ASP A 449 26.82 39.58 19.68
CA ASP A 449 27.41 39.99 20.95
C ASP A 449 27.11 38.98 22.08
N GLU A 450 27.89 39.15 23.14
CA GLU A 450 28.24 38.27 24.24
C GLU A 450 27.16 37.94 25.30
N VAL A 451 27.32 36.74 25.87
CA VAL A 451 27.28 36.42 27.32
C VAL A 451 25.94 36.62 28.07
N ASN A 452 25.21 35.51 28.31
CA ASN A 452 25.15 34.93 29.65
C ASN A 452 24.40 33.59 29.72
N SER A 453 24.98 32.73 30.54
CA SER A 453 24.60 31.37 30.88
C SER A 453 23.43 31.28 31.87
N THR A 454 22.69 30.17 31.75
CA THR A 454 22.08 29.35 32.82
C THR A 454 20.91 29.89 33.66
N LEU A 455 20.02 28.94 34.01
CA LEU A 455 18.81 29.01 34.87
C LEU A 455 17.64 29.76 34.21
N GLU A 456 16.37 29.31 34.27
CA GLU A 456 15.70 28.54 35.29
C GLU A 456 14.37 27.97 34.76
N LYS A 457 13.87 26.92 35.40
CA LYS A 457 12.54 26.36 35.22
C LYS A 457 11.45 27.38 35.58
N GLY A 458 10.41 27.43 34.74
CA GLY A 458 9.03 27.36 35.24
C GLY A 458 8.17 28.64 35.22
N LEU A 459 6.88 28.36 34.97
CA LEU A 459 5.68 29.10 35.36
C LEU A 459 5.16 30.27 34.46
N LYS A 460 3.91 30.02 34.01
CA LYS A 460 2.76 30.94 33.85
C LYS A 460 2.53 31.65 32.50
N GLN A 461 1.50 31.17 31.79
CA GLN A 461 0.54 31.99 31.03
C GLN A 461 -0.24 32.95 31.96
N PRO A 462 -1.12 33.84 31.43
CA PRO A 462 -0.98 34.83 30.35
C PRO A 462 -1.45 36.22 30.87
N LEU A 463 -1.41 37.31 30.08
CA LEU A 463 -2.31 38.50 30.17
C LEU A 463 -1.72 39.73 29.43
N LEU A 464 -2.37 40.21 28.36
CA LEU A 464 -3.11 41.49 28.34
C LEU A 464 -3.52 41.90 26.92
N ILE A 465 -4.78 42.29 26.82
CA ILE A 465 -5.44 43.02 25.74
C ILE A 465 -5.23 44.52 26.03
N SER A 466 -4.81 45.30 25.04
CA SER A 466 -5.17 46.72 24.95
C SER A 466 -5.20 47.19 23.50
N SER A 467 -6.40 47.54 23.08
CA SER A 467 -6.79 48.27 21.88
C SER A 467 -6.21 49.69 21.84
N GLU A 468 -5.81 50.17 20.66
CA GLU A 468 -6.05 51.56 20.27
C GLU A 468 -6.12 51.72 18.74
N THR A 469 -7.16 52.42 18.32
CA THR A 469 -7.60 52.64 16.93
C THR A 469 -7.08 54.00 16.45
N LYS A 470 -6.44 54.07 15.27
CA LYS A 470 -6.43 55.27 14.43
C LYS A 470 -6.54 54.89 12.95
N VAL A 471 -7.24 55.75 12.22
CA VAL A 471 -7.89 55.57 10.93
C VAL A 471 -7.21 56.49 9.89
N ASP A 472 -7.18 56.00 8.65
CA ASP A 472 -6.94 56.62 7.32
C ASP A 472 -5.51 57.08 6.92
N GLU A 473 -4.95 56.46 5.87
CA GLU A 473 -5.03 56.93 4.47
C GLU A 473 -4.40 55.91 3.48
N ASP A 474 -5.01 55.83 2.29
CA ASP A 474 -4.79 54.87 1.21
C ASP A 474 -3.37 54.84 0.61
N ALA A 475 -2.78 53.64 0.52
CA ALA A 475 -1.86 53.26 -0.55
C ALA A 475 -1.75 51.73 -0.66
N ASP A 476 -2.12 51.21 -1.83
CA ASP A 476 -2.07 49.80 -2.22
C ASP A 476 -0.70 49.15 -1.98
N GLN A 477 -0.60 48.27 -0.99
CA GLN A 477 0.45 47.26 -0.91
C GLN A 477 -0.07 46.04 -0.15
N ASP A 478 -0.63 45.06 -0.87
CA ASP A 478 -1.03 43.76 -0.31
C ASP A 478 0.21 43.04 0.26
N CYS A 479 0.46 43.22 1.56
CA CYS A 479 1.32 42.34 2.35
C CYS A 479 0.61 40.99 2.53
N ASP A 480 1.28 39.92 2.10
CA ASP A 480 0.86 38.53 2.23
C ASP A 480 1.13 38.07 3.68
N ASP A 481 0.32 38.55 4.62
CA ASP A 481 0.31 38.01 5.99
C ASP A 481 -0.30 36.61 5.96
N SER A 482 0.61 35.65 5.84
CA SER A 482 0.35 34.23 6.02
C SER A 482 0.00 34.01 7.49
N GLU A 483 -1.28 33.87 7.82
CA GLU A 483 -1.67 33.23 9.08
C GLU A 483 -1.16 31.78 9.04
N GLU A 484 0.06 31.57 9.51
CA GLU A 484 0.56 30.24 9.84
C GLU A 484 -0.31 29.66 10.96
N ALA A 485 -1.01 28.56 10.66
CA ALA A 485 -1.57 27.70 11.68
C ALA A 485 -0.46 27.30 12.66
N PRO A 486 -0.72 27.26 13.98
CA PRO A 486 0.34 27.10 14.98
C PRO A 486 1.16 25.83 14.73
N GLU A 487 2.49 25.99 14.82
CA GLU A 487 3.53 24.99 14.53
C GLU A 487 3.42 23.68 15.36
N GLU A 488 2.54 23.61 16.37
CA GLU A 488 2.26 22.39 17.13
C GLU A 488 1.66 21.25 16.29
N SER A 489 1.10 21.54 15.11
CA SER A 489 0.45 20.54 14.24
C SER A 489 1.42 19.59 13.52
N ARG A 490 2.73 19.87 13.52
CA ARG A 490 3.74 19.15 12.70
C ARG A 490 4.73 18.28 13.48
N GLN A 491 4.66 18.20 14.80
CA GLN A 491 5.67 17.47 15.59
C GLN A 491 5.54 15.94 15.49
N PRO A 492 6.68 15.21 15.33
CA PRO A 492 6.71 13.74 15.28
C PRO A 492 6.30 13.11 16.62
N VAL A 493 5.61 11.97 16.56
CA VAL A 493 5.10 11.29 17.76
C VAL A 493 6.19 10.43 18.39
N ASN A 494 6.74 10.89 19.50
CA ASN A 494 7.84 10.22 20.23
C ASN A 494 7.37 9.42 21.47
N SER A 495 6.06 9.34 21.75
CA SER A 495 5.51 8.65 22.91
C SER A 495 4.31 7.76 22.58
N ILE A 496 4.23 6.57 23.20
CA ILE A 496 3.14 5.59 23.07
C ILE A 496 1.79 6.21 23.47
N VAL A 497 1.77 7.00 24.55
CA VAL A 497 0.51 7.60 25.06
C VAL A 497 -0.03 8.63 24.08
N ALA A 498 0.86 9.42 23.47
CA ALA A 498 0.49 10.37 22.44
C ALA A 498 0.01 9.64 21.17
N ALA A 499 0.69 8.57 20.75
CA ALA A 499 0.28 7.75 19.62
C ALA A 499 -1.11 7.14 19.85
N TYR A 500 -1.36 6.53 21.02
CA TYR A 500 -2.63 5.89 21.33
C TYR A 500 -3.81 6.87 21.43
N ARG A 501 -3.59 8.10 21.90
CA ARG A 501 -4.60 9.16 21.92
C ARG A 501 -4.96 9.65 20.51
N LEU A 502 -4.03 9.57 19.57
CA LEU A 502 -4.25 9.95 18.17
C LEU A 502 -4.97 8.84 17.36
N LEU A 503 -5.02 7.61 17.87
CA LEU A 503 -5.71 6.50 17.20
C LEU A 503 -7.24 6.69 17.25
N THR A 504 -7.85 6.80 16.08
CA THR A 504 -9.31 6.77 15.96
C THR A 504 -9.86 5.39 16.39
N PRO A 505 -11.13 5.29 16.81
CA PRO A 505 -11.75 4.00 17.15
C PRO A 505 -11.62 2.96 16.04
N SER A 506 -11.71 3.38 14.78
CA SER A 506 -11.55 2.50 13.62
C SER A 506 -10.14 1.89 13.53
N VAL A 507 -9.08 2.67 13.77
CA VAL A 507 -7.70 2.14 13.79
C VAL A 507 -7.49 1.17 14.95
N LYS A 508 -8.08 1.44 16.12
CA LYS A 508 -7.99 0.52 17.27
C LYS A 508 -8.63 -0.83 16.96
N VAL A 509 -9.78 -0.84 16.29
CA VAL A 509 -10.41 -2.09 15.83
C VAL A 509 -9.52 -2.80 14.81
N GLN A 510 -8.98 -2.10 13.81
CA GLN A 510 -8.06 -2.72 12.85
C GLN A 510 -6.81 -3.33 13.49
N LEU A 511 -6.23 -2.68 14.52
CA LEU A 511 -5.13 -3.25 15.30
C LEU A 511 -5.56 -4.49 16.09
N LEU A 512 -6.79 -4.51 16.62
CA LEU A 512 -7.38 -5.69 17.28
C LEU A 512 -7.57 -6.85 16.28
N ILE A 513 -8.09 -6.57 15.09
CA ILE A 513 -8.23 -7.56 14.01
C ILE A 513 -6.85 -8.12 13.62
N TYR A 514 -5.85 -7.23 13.53
CA TYR A 514 -4.47 -7.63 13.23
C TYR A 514 -3.86 -8.50 14.32
N PHE A 515 -4.16 -8.18 15.58
CA PHE A 515 -3.78 -9.02 16.72
C PHE A 515 -4.47 -10.39 16.62
N MET A 516 -5.78 -10.42 16.39
CA MET A 516 -6.57 -11.65 16.27
C MET A 516 -6.02 -12.56 15.16
N LEU A 517 -5.83 -12.05 13.95
CA LEU A 517 -5.38 -12.87 12.83
C LEU A 517 -3.99 -13.45 13.09
N LYS A 518 -3.07 -12.66 13.68
CA LYS A 518 -1.71 -13.13 13.99
C LYS A 518 -1.70 -14.13 15.14
N TYR A 519 -2.57 -13.96 16.12
CA TYR A 519 -2.74 -14.91 17.21
C TYR A 519 -3.18 -16.27 16.68
N VAL A 520 -4.25 -16.29 15.87
CA VAL A 520 -4.86 -17.52 15.36
C VAL A 520 -3.93 -18.25 14.38
N MET A 521 -3.23 -17.51 13.51
CA MET A 521 -2.18 -18.09 12.65
C MET A 521 -1.05 -18.70 13.47
N GLU A 522 -0.55 -18.00 14.50
CA GLU A 522 0.58 -18.48 15.28
C GLU A 522 0.22 -19.74 16.07
N ILE A 523 -0.99 -19.83 16.64
CA ILE A 523 -1.49 -21.06 17.25
C ILE A 523 -1.43 -22.22 16.25
N LEU A 524 -1.99 -22.05 15.04
CA LEU A 524 -2.00 -23.11 14.03
C LEU A 524 -0.57 -23.55 13.65
N LEU A 525 0.35 -22.60 13.45
CA LEU A 525 1.71 -22.88 13.01
C LEU A 525 2.56 -23.49 14.13
N SER A 526 2.62 -22.84 15.30
CA SER A 526 3.48 -23.25 16.42
C SER A 526 3.01 -24.53 17.11
N GLU A 527 1.70 -24.79 17.17
CA GLU A 527 1.16 -26.01 17.77
C GLU A 527 1.24 -27.23 16.83
N SER A 528 1.41 -27.00 15.52
CA SER A 528 1.32 -28.05 14.50
C SER A 528 2.22 -29.26 14.76
N SER A 529 3.47 -29.06 15.18
CA SER A 529 4.38 -30.16 15.50
C SER A 529 3.85 -31.01 16.66
N VAL A 530 3.51 -30.37 17.79
CA VAL A 530 3.02 -31.07 18.99
C VAL A 530 1.70 -31.80 18.75
N VAL A 531 0.73 -31.14 18.11
CA VAL A 531 -0.60 -31.73 17.88
C VAL A 531 -0.54 -32.88 16.88
N THR A 532 0.15 -32.70 15.75
CA THR A 532 0.16 -33.73 14.72
C THR A 532 1.00 -34.94 15.10
N THR A 533 2.09 -34.75 15.85
CA THR A 533 2.85 -35.86 16.43
C THR A 533 2.02 -36.62 17.48
N TYR A 534 1.24 -35.93 18.32
CA TYR A 534 0.42 -36.60 19.34
C TYR A 534 -0.84 -37.29 18.78
N TYR A 535 -1.62 -36.61 17.93
CA TYR A 535 -2.91 -37.13 17.45
C TYR A 535 -2.79 -38.03 16.22
N PHE A 536 -1.77 -37.83 15.38
CA PHE A 536 -1.64 -38.51 14.09
C PHE A 536 -0.31 -39.26 13.91
N ASN A 537 0.60 -39.19 14.89
CA ASN A 537 1.96 -39.76 14.79
C ASN A 537 2.73 -39.26 13.55
N TRP A 538 2.54 -37.99 13.19
CA TRP A 538 3.25 -37.40 12.06
C TRP A 538 4.75 -37.30 12.34
N SER A 539 5.55 -37.59 11.31
CA SER A 539 6.98 -37.33 11.32
C SER A 539 7.28 -35.85 11.11
N THR A 540 8.44 -35.38 11.56
CA THR A 540 8.96 -34.03 11.30
C THR A 540 8.87 -33.65 9.81
N SER A 541 9.13 -34.60 8.90
CA SER A 541 9.06 -34.38 7.44
C SER A 541 7.61 -34.13 6.99
N THR A 542 6.65 -34.87 7.53
CA THR A 542 5.22 -34.69 7.23
C THR A 542 4.73 -33.33 7.72
N VAL A 543 5.12 -32.92 8.93
CA VAL A 543 4.81 -31.59 9.48
C VAL A 543 5.41 -30.48 8.61
N ALA A 544 6.67 -30.63 8.23
CA ALA A 544 7.38 -29.69 7.35
C ALA A 544 6.67 -29.52 6.00
N VAL A 545 6.25 -30.62 5.36
CA VAL A 545 5.51 -30.58 4.10
C VAL A 545 4.15 -29.92 4.26
N PHE A 546 3.40 -30.25 5.33
CA PHE A 546 2.11 -29.62 5.61
C PHE A 546 2.24 -28.10 5.74
N LEU A 547 3.18 -27.62 6.56
CA LEU A 547 3.41 -26.19 6.77
C LEU A 547 3.92 -25.48 5.51
N ALA A 548 4.79 -26.13 4.72
CA ALA A 548 5.25 -25.59 3.44
C ALA A 548 4.11 -25.42 2.44
N CYS A 549 3.25 -26.43 2.29
CA CYS A 549 2.08 -26.38 1.44
C CYS A 549 1.12 -25.28 1.90
N LEU A 550 0.87 -25.19 3.20
CA LEU A 550 0.02 -24.17 3.81
C LEU A 550 0.55 -22.77 3.51
N GLY A 551 1.85 -22.50 3.72
CA GLY A 551 2.47 -21.21 3.39
C GLY A 551 2.53 -20.89 1.88
N LEU A 552 2.66 -21.90 1.00
CA LEU A 552 2.64 -21.68 -0.45
C LEU A 552 1.26 -21.21 -0.95
N THR A 553 0.18 -21.49 -0.21
CA THR A 553 -1.17 -21.04 -0.59
C THR A 553 -1.33 -19.51 -0.56
N VAL A 554 -0.45 -18.79 0.14
CA VAL A 554 -0.53 -17.32 0.24
C VAL A 554 -0.41 -16.64 -1.12
N LEU A 555 0.46 -17.12 -1.99
CA LEU A 555 0.68 -16.52 -3.31
C LEU A 555 -0.56 -16.57 -4.22
N PRO A 556 -1.15 -17.76 -4.52
CA PRO A 556 -2.34 -17.82 -5.36
C PRO A 556 -3.53 -17.09 -4.72
N VAL A 557 -3.67 -17.15 -3.38
CA VAL A 557 -4.75 -16.44 -2.67
C VAL A 557 -4.61 -14.92 -2.84
N ASN A 558 -3.41 -14.36 -2.64
CA ASN A 558 -3.19 -12.93 -2.80
C ASN A 558 -3.43 -12.46 -4.25
N ILE A 559 -3.08 -13.27 -5.24
CA ILE A 559 -3.39 -12.99 -6.65
C ILE A 559 -4.90 -12.95 -6.85
N VAL A 560 -5.63 -14.00 -6.42
CA VAL A 560 -7.08 -14.11 -6.60
C VAL A 560 -7.82 -12.96 -5.92
N VAL A 561 -7.44 -12.62 -4.69
CA VAL A 561 -8.05 -11.53 -3.92
C VAL A 561 -7.77 -10.19 -4.60
N GLY A 562 -6.51 -9.95 -4.99
CA GLY A 562 -6.09 -8.70 -5.61
C GLY A 562 -6.70 -8.46 -6.99
N SER A 563 -6.79 -9.49 -7.84
CA SER A 563 -7.26 -9.34 -9.22
C SER A 563 -8.77 -9.49 -9.39
N TYR A 564 -9.42 -10.38 -8.62
CA TYR A 564 -10.85 -10.68 -8.80
C TYR A 564 -11.71 -10.10 -7.68
N ILE A 565 -11.40 -10.41 -6.41
CA ILE A 565 -12.30 -10.11 -5.30
C ILE A 565 -12.32 -8.62 -4.96
N SER A 566 -11.15 -7.96 -4.92
CA SER A 566 -11.03 -6.53 -4.61
C SER A 566 -11.72 -5.63 -5.64
N ASN A 567 -11.86 -6.10 -6.89
CA ASN A 567 -12.59 -5.39 -7.93
C ASN A 567 -14.11 -5.53 -7.83
N MET A 568 -14.59 -6.60 -7.17
CA MET A 568 -16.03 -6.92 -7.04
C MET A 568 -16.65 -6.42 -5.74
N PHE A 569 -15.88 -6.41 -4.64
CA PHE A 569 -16.38 -6.13 -3.30
C PHE A 569 -15.61 -4.99 -2.62
N GLN A 570 -16.28 -4.29 -1.70
CA GLN A 570 -15.62 -3.26 -0.91
C GLN A 570 -14.73 -3.91 0.17
N ASP A 571 -13.56 -3.32 0.45
CA ASP A 571 -12.60 -3.80 1.47
C ASP A 571 -13.27 -4.21 2.81
N ARG A 572 -14.21 -3.40 3.33
CA ARG A 572 -14.93 -3.71 4.58
C ARG A 572 -15.81 -4.96 4.53
N GLN A 573 -16.36 -5.30 3.37
CA GLN A 573 -17.17 -6.52 3.19
C GLN A 573 -16.25 -7.74 3.17
N ILE A 574 -15.12 -7.63 2.46
CA ILE A 574 -14.12 -8.69 2.40
C ILE A 574 -13.53 -8.92 3.79
N LEU A 575 -13.25 -7.85 4.54
CA LEU A 575 -12.78 -7.90 5.92
C LEU A 575 -13.74 -8.71 6.81
N LEU A 576 -15.01 -8.30 6.91
CA LEU A 576 -16.00 -9.01 7.75
C LEU A 576 -16.21 -10.46 7.30
N ALA A 577 -16.29 -10.71 5.99
CA ALA A 577 -16.43 -12.07 5.46
C ALA A 577 -15.23 -12.96 5.84
N SER A 578 -14.01 -12.44 5.70
CA SER A 578 -12.79 -13.17 6.08
C SER A 578 -12.70 -13.44 7.59
N GLU A 579 -13.14 -12.51 8.46
CA GLU A 579 -13.23 -12.77 9.90
C GLU A 579 -14.20 -13.92 10.23
N ILE A 580 -15.37 -13.96 9.58
CA ILE A 580 -16.34 -15.05 9.75
C ILE A 580 -15.74 -16.37 9.28
N MET A 581 -15.03 -16.39 8.15
CA MET A 581 -14.36 -17.61 7.66
C MET A 581 -13.23 -18.08 8.59
N VAL A 582 -12.47 -17.17 9.21
CA VAL A 582 -11.50 -17.51 10.26
C VAL A 582 -12.21 -18.13 11.47
N LEU A 583 -13.34 -17.55 11.91
CA LEU A 583 -14.14 -18.11 13.01
C LEU A 583 -14.64 -19.53 12.68
N ILE A 584 -15.13 -19.76 11.47
CA ILE A 584 -15.54 -21.10 11.01
C ILE A 584 -14.35 -22.06 11.04
N GLY A 585 -13.18 -21.66 10.55
CA GLY A 585 -11.95 -22.45 10.62
C GLY A 585 -11.57 -22.85 12.05
N VAL A 586 -11.64 -21.90 13.00
CA VAL A 586 -11.40 -22.16 14.43
C VAL A 586 -12.42 -23.14 14.99
N VAL A 587 -13.72 -22.96 14.70
CA VAL A 587 -14.78 -23.86 15.20
C VAL A 587 -14.61 -25.29 14.65
N LEU A 588 -14.29 -25.44 13.36
CA LEU A 588 -14.05 -26.74 12.74
C LEU A 588 -12.78 -27.43 13.28
N SER A 589 -11.85 -26.69 13.86
CA SER A 589 -10.61 -27.23 14.43
C SER A 589 -10.81 -27.92 15.79
N PHE A 590 -11.93 -27.66 16.48
CA PHE A 590 -12.21 -28.27 17.80
C PHE A 590 -12.40 -29.79 17.70
N GLN A 591 -11.84 -30.49 18.69
CA GLN A 591 -12.16 -31.89 18.94
C GLN A 591 -13.45 -31.96 19.77
N ALA A 592 -14.60 -32.13 19.09
CA ALA A 592 -15.92 -32.16 19.72
C ALA A 592 -16.64 -33.52 19.60
N ILE A 593 -17.31 -33.80 18.48
CA ILE A 593 -18.33 -34.86 18.37
C ILE A 593 -17.84 -36.10 17.60
N ILE A 594 -16.89 -35.92 16.67
CA ILE A 594 -16.34 -36.99 15.80
C ILE A 594 -14.91 -37.30 16.28
N PRO A 595 -14.41 -38.56 16.19
CA PRO A 595 -12.99 -38.83 16.38
C PRO A 595 -12.16 -37.89 15.49
N TYR A 596 -11.23 -37.19 16.13
CA TYR A 596 -10.41 -36.17 15.47
C TYR A 596 -9.62 -36.82 14.34
N SER A 597 -9.82 -36.31 13.12
CA SER A 597 -9.30 -36.94 11.89
C SER A 597 -8.30 -36.03 11.19
N GLU A 598 -7.33 -36.62 10.49
CA GLU A 598 -6.36 -35.86 9.69
C GLU A 598 -7.03 -34.91 8.68
N PRO A 599 -8.08 -35.32 7.93
CA PRO A 599 -8.75 -34.41 7.00
C PRO A 599 -9.43 -33.23 7.72
N GLN A 600 -9.95 -33.44 8.93
CA GLN A 600 -10.52 -32.35 9.72
C GLN A 600 -9.45 -31.31 10.06
N TYR A 601 -8.28 -31.75 10.56
CA TYR A 601 -7.17 -30.85 10.90
C TYR A 601 -6.65 -30.10 9.66
N ILE A 602 -6.41 -30.79 8.55
CA ILE A 602 -5.89 -30.19 7.32
C ILE A 602 -6.90 -29.19 6.73
N CYS A 603 -8.17 -29.56 6.59
CA CYS A 603 -9.19 -28.70 5.98
C CYS A 603 -9.51 -27.47 6.85
N SER A 604 -9.63 -27.65 8.17
CA SER A 604 -9.87 -26.55 9.10
C SER A 604 -8.68 -25.61 9.19
N GLY A 605 -7.46 -26.14 9.27
CA GLY A 605 -6.22 -25.37 9.26
C GLY A 605 -6.01 -24.59 7.97
N LEU A 606 -6.26 -25.21 6.81
CA LEU A 606 -6.19 -24.54 5.51
C LEU A 606 -7.21 -23.40 5.41
N LEU A 607 -8.46 -23.64 5.80
CA LEU A 607 -9.51 -22.63 5.78
C LEU A 607 -9.17 -21.44 6.69
N LEU A 608 -8.73 -21.73 7.91
CA LEU A 608 -8.30 -20.73 8.89
C LEU A 608 -7.14 -19.89 8.35
N PHE A 609 -6.10 -20.55 7.84
CA PHE A 609 -4.89 -19.88 7.37
C PHE A 609 -5.16 -19.00 6.16
N VAL A 610 -5.79 -19.56 5.12
CA VAL A 610 -6.15 -18.81 3.90
C VAL A 610 -7.04 -17.62 4.25
N SER A 611 -8.05 -17.79 5.09
CA SER A 611 -8.94 -16.69 5.47
C SER A 611 -8.23 -15.61 6.27
N ALA A 612 -7.29 -15.99 7.15
CA ALA A 612 -6.49 -15.04 7.92
C ALA A 612 -5.50 -14.27 7.03
N GLU A 613 -4.95 -14.87 5.98
CA GLU A 613 -4.07 -14.20 5.00
C GLU A 613 -4.84 -13.18 4.15
N VAL A 614 -6.04 -13.54 3.69
CA VAL A 614 -6.96 -12.58 3.03
C VAL A 614 -7.25 -11.40 3.96
N LEU A 615 -7.57 -11.70 5.22
CA LEU A 615 -7.86 -10.70 6.24
C LEU A 615 -6.66 -9.79 6.49
N GLU A 616 -5.44 -10.32 6.51
CA GLU A 616 -4.21 -9.53 6.66
C GLU A 616 -4.05 -8.51 5.53
N GLY A 617 -4.20 -8.95 4.27
CA GLY A 617 -4.08 -8.06 3.11
C GLY A 617 -5.11 -6.92 3.13
N VAL A 618 -6.37 -7.25 3.43
CA VAL A 618 -7.46 -6.27 3.47
C VAL A 618 -7.33 -5.32 4.67
N ASN A 619 -6.99 -5.84 5.85
CA ASN A 619 -6.79 -5.04 7.05
C ASN A 619 -5.61 -4.06 6.86
N LEU A 620 -4.53 -4.49 6.20
CA LEU A 620 -3.40 -3.61 5.88
C LEU A 620 -3.79 -2.48 4.93
N SER A 621 -4.57 -2.80 3.90
CA SER A 621 -5.11 -1.82 2.95
C SER A 621 -5.94 -0.77 3.69
N LEU A 622 -6.90 -1.19 4.53
CA LEU A 622 -7.75 -0.29 5.30
C LEU A 622 -6.94 0.52 6.33
N LEU A 623 -5.98 -0.10 7.01
CA LEU A 623 -5.09 0.57 7.96
C LEU A 623 -4.29 1.69 7.30
N SER A 624 -3.80 1.47 6.08
CA SER A 624 -3.08 2.49 5.32
C SER A 624 -3.97 3.70 4.95
N ARG A 625 -5.29 3.51 4.86
CA ARG A 625 -6.25 4.56 4.47
C ARG A 625 -6.80 5.35 5.65
N VAL A 626 -6.96 4.71 6.82
CA VAL A 626 -7.55 5.31 8.02
C VAL A 626 -6.49 5.98 8.92
N MET A 627 -5.23 5.63 8.75
CA MET A 627 -4.15 6.12 9.60
C MET A 627 -3.74 7.58 9.28
N SER A 628 -3.64 8.39 10.34
CA SER A 628 -3.29 9.82 10.23
C SER A 628 -1.87 10.05 9.69
N SER A 629 -1.68 11.11 8.90
CA SER A 629 -0.36 11.57 8.44
C SER A 629 0.61 11.91 9.58
N ARG A 630 0.13 12.20 10.79
CA ARG A 630 1.00 12.35 11.97
C ARG A 630 1.62 11.04 12.44
N LEU A 631 0.93 9.92 12.17
CA LEU A 631 1.41 8.56 12.45
C LEU A 631 2.27 8.00 11.31
N SER A 632 2.49 8.72 10.21
CA SER A 632 3.45 8.30 9.18
C SER A 632 4.89 8.75 9.50
N ARG A 633 5.08 9.70 10.42
CA ARG A 633 6.38 10.27 10.81
C ARG A 633 6.69 10.03 12.29
N GLY A 634 7.96 9.75 12.61
CA GLY A 634 8.45 9.54 13.98
C GLY A 634 8.61 8.07 14.38
N THR A 635 9.02 7.83 15.63
CA THR A 635 9.34 6.49 16.15
C THR A 635 8.12 5.58 16.24
N TYR A 636 6.97 6.10 16.69
CA TYR A 636 5.71 5.36 16.80
C TYR A 636 4.83 5.51 15.56
N ASN A 637 5.43 5.25 14.40
CA ASN A 637 4.68 5.28 13.15
C ASN A 637 3.72 4.09 13.03
N GLY A 638 2.84 4.17 12.03
CA GLY A 638 1.89 3.12 11.68
C GLY A 638 2.46 1.75 11.42
N GLY A 639 3.63 1.72 10.77
CA GLY A 639 4.36 0.50 10.49
C GLY A 639 4.78 -0.20 11.78
N LEU A 640 5.31 0.56 12.76
CA LEU A 640 5.67 0.04 14.07
C LEU A 640 4.43 -0.48 14.80
N LEU A 641 3.33 0.29 14.87
CA LEU A 641 2.13 -0.13 15.59
C LEU A 641 1.53 -1.44 15.07
N SER A 642 1.47 -1.61 13.74
CA SER A 642 1.04 -2.87 13.12
C SER A 642 2.01 -4.01 13.41
N THR A 643 3.32 -3.75 13.34
CA THR A 643 4.34 -4.77 13.66
C THR A 643 4.28 -5.18 15.13
N GLU A 644 4.11 -4.24 16.05
CA GLU A 644 3.97 -4.50 17.50
C GLU A 644 2.71 -5.30 17.81
N ALA A 645 1.55 -4.90 17.27
CA ALA A 645 0.29 -5.62 17.48
C ALA A 645 0.39 -7.09 17.03
N GLY A 646 0.99 -7.34 15.87
CA GLY A 646 1.22 -8.70 15.38
C GLY A 646 2.26 -9.48 16.18
N THR A 647 3.35 -8.83 16.62
CA THR A 647 4.40 -9.50 17.39
C THR A 647 3.90 -9.86 18.79
N LEU A 648 3.15 -8.96 19.43
CA LEU A 648 2.52 -9.21 20.72
C LEU A 648 1.52 -10.37 20.63
N ALA A 649 0.75 -10.46 19.55
CA ALA A 649 -0.17 -11.57 19.32
C ALA A 649 0.56 -12.93 19.31
N ARG A 650 1.72 -13.01 18.67
CA ARG A 650 2.56 -14.22 18.66
C ARG A 650 3.07 -14.58 20.05
N VAL A 651 3.57 -13.60 20.80
CA VAL A 651 4.01 -13.81 22.19
C VAL A 651 2.89 -14.43 23.03
N VAL A 652 1.67 -13.89 22.92
CA VAL A 652 0.53 -14.40 23.68
C VAL A 652 0.13 -15.80 23.20
N ALA A 653 0.14 -16.06 21.88
CA ALA A 653 -0.18 -17.38 21.31
C ALA A 653 0.81 -18.47 21.78
N ASP A 654 2.11 -18.21 21.66
CA ASP A 654 3.16 -19.15 22.05
C ASP A 654 3.18 -19.41 23.57
N ALA A 655 2.87 -18.39 24.37
CA ALA A 655 2.65 -18.53 25.80
C ALA A 655 1.41 -19.41 26.10
N THR A 656 0.31 -19.23 25.37
CA THR A 656 -0.89 -20.07 25.50
C THR A 656 -0.59 -21.54 25.24
N ILE A 657 0.20 -21.88 24.21
CA ILE A 657 0.57 -23.27 23.90
C ILE A 657 1.31 -23.91 25.09
N THR A 658 2.28 -23.19 25.64
CA THR A 658 3.06 -23.68 26.78
C THR A 658 2.18 -23.86 28.02
N LEU A 659 1.32 -22.87 28.30
CA LEU A 659 0.39 -22.88 29.44
C LEU A 659 -0.64 -24.02 29.32
N ALA A 660 -1.17 -24.25 28.11
CA ALA A 660 -2.10 -25.34 27.83
C ALA A 660 -1.47 -26.72 28.09
N GLY A 661 -0.15 -26.83 27.89
CA GLY A 661 0.62 -28.03 28.20
C GLY A 661 0.58 -28.49 29.66
N TYR A 662 0.27 -27.60 30.62
CA TYR A 662 0.18 -27.95 32.04
C TYR A 662 -1.14 -28.63 32.44
N VAL A 663 -2.19 -28.57 31.61
CA VAL A 663 -3.51 -29.09 31.96
C VAL A 663 -3.59 -30.60 31.74
N ARG A 664 -3.59 -31.04 30.47
CA ARG A 664 -3.53 -32.44 30.04
C ARG A 664 -3.28 -32.49 28.54
N GLN A 665 -2.40 -33.38 28.08
CA GLN A 665 -2.01 -33.47 26.66
C GLN A 665 -3.20 -33.79 25.73
N SER A 666 -4.18 -34.56 26.19
CA SER A 666 -5.41 -34.88 25.45
C SER A 666 -6.39 -33.71 25.29
N LEU A 667 -6.17 -32.61 26.02
CA LEU A 667 -6.99 -31.40 25.97
C LEU A 667 -6.24 -30.23 25.33
N LEU A 668 -4.97 -30.42 24.94
CA LEU A 668 -4.08 -29.37 24.45
C LEU A 668 -4.76 -28.55 23.35
N LEU A 669 -5.22 -29.23 22.29
CA LEU A 669 -5.89 -28.63 21.14
C LEU A 669 -7.12 -27.80 21.54
N ASN A 670 -8.01 -28.33 22.37
CA ASN A 670 -9.22 -27.61 22.75
C ASN A 670 -8.89 -26.41 23.66
N VAL A 671 -7.89 -26.54 24.54
CA VAL A 671 -7.48 -25.46 25.45
C VAL A 671 -6.80 -24.31 24.71
N THR A 672 -5.98 -24.59 23.69
CA THR A 672 -5.33 -23.55 22.86
C THR A 672 -6.34 -22.83 21.96
N LEU A 673 -7.39 -23.51 21.50
CA LEU A 673 -8.44 -22.94 20.64
C LEU A 673 -9.47 -22.06 21.38
N ILE A 674 -9.67 -22.24 22.70
CA ILE A 674 -10.64 -21.43 23.46
C ILE A 674 -10.32 -19.92 23.41
N PRO A 675 -9.08 -19.47 23.69
CA PRO A 675 -8.72 -18.06 23.50
C PRO A 675 -8.89 -17.59 22.06
N SER A 676 -8.53 -18.41 21.06
CA SER A 676 -8.71 -18.10 19.64
C SER A 676 -10.18 -17.79 19.33
N LEU A 677 -11.11 -18.62 19.82
CA LEU A 677 -12.54 -18.44 19.65
C LEU A 677 -13.02 -17.12 20.27
N PHE A 678 -12.61 -16.83 21.51
CA PHE A 678 -13.00 -15.61 22.22
C PHE A 678 -12.49 -14.34 21.53
N ILE A 679 -11.22 -14.34 21.09
CA ILE A 679 -10.59 -13.20 20.41
C ILE A 679 -11.25 -12.99 19.04
N CYS A 680 -11.56 -14.05 18.29
CA CYS A 680 -12.30 -13.97 17.02
C CYS A 680 -13.69 -13.35 17.20
N ILE A 681 -14.49 -13.85 18.15
CA ILE A 681 -15.84 -13.32 18.41
C ILE A 681 -15.78 -11.85 18.83
N THR A 682 -14.85 -11.50 19.71
CA THR A 682 -14.66 -10.12 20.17
C THR A 682 -14.29 -9.18 19.01
N SER A 683 -13.42 -9.64 18.11
CA SER A 683 -13.00 -8.88 16.93
C SER A 683 -14.16 -8.64 15.97
N ILE A 684 -14.93 -9.69 15.64
CA ILE A 684 -16.12 -9.58 14.78
C ILE A 684 -17.15 -8.61 15.37
N LEU A 685 -17.41 -8.69 16.68
CA LEU A 685 -18.32 -7.75 17.35
C LEU A 685 -17.81 -6.30 17.24
N ALA A 686 -16.52 -6.07 17.47
CA ALA A 686 -15.91 -4.75 17.35
C ALA A 686 -15.95 -4.21 15.90
N THR A 687 -15.74 -5.09 14.91
CA THR A 687 -15.88 -4.79 13.48
C THR A 687 -17.31 -4.37 13.15
N CYS A 688 -18.32 -5.10 13.63
CA CYS A 688 -19.73 -4.75 13.44
C CYS A 688 -20.07 -3.35 14.02
N PHE A 689 -19.55 -3.01 15.21
CA PHE A 689 -19.77 -1.69 15.81
C PHE A 689 -19.09 -0.54 15.04
N THR A 690 -17.98 -0.80 14.37
CA THR A 690 -17.21 0.21 13.62
C THR A 690 -17.37 0.09 12.09
N TYR A 691 -18.27 -0.77 11.63
CA TYR A 691 -18.43 -1.11 10.21
C TYR A 691 -18.68 0.11 9.31
N ASN A 692 -19.44 1.09 9.82
CA ASN A 692 -19.77 2.32 9.11
C ASN A 692 -18.69 3.40 9.22
N SER A 693 -17.76 3.30 10.18
CA SER A 693 -16.68 4.28 10.41
C SER A 693 -15.34 3.86 9.79
N LEU A 694 -15.26 2.68 9.16
CA LEU A 694 -14.11 2.20 8.40
C LEU A 694 -13.86 2.96 7.08
N TYR A 695 -14.59 4.04 6.81
CA TYR A 695 -14.48 4.89 5.61
C TYR A 695 -14.66 6.38 5.91
#